data_AF-A0A4R3T2H2-F1
#
_entry.id   AF-A0A4R3T2H2-F1
#
_cell.length_a   1.000
_cell.length_b   1.000
_cell.length_c   1.000
_cell.angle_alpha   90.00
_cell.angle_beta   90.00
_cell.angle_gamma   90.00
#
_symmetry.space_group_name_H-M   'P 1'
#
loop_
_entity.id
_entity.type
_entity.pdbx_description
1 polymer ?
#
loop_
_entity_poly.entity_id
_entity_poly.type
_entity_poly.pdbx_seq_one_letter_code
_entity_poly.pdbx_strand_id
1 'polypeptide(L)'
;MSTKINSNSVSGAASLTPYYGDLLEKQQWYLDGSTRSKLSIDTYSVWKDYNGAGVKIGVIDTQIDFRHTDLKKAYDTALDFNFASGTDNVAISATALPASHGTLVAGVIAAEAGNSVGTVGIASGATLVGYGVDYAAANAAGQIAAALEKSAAVDVANNSWSFVENFADNFAVNPEYKAALVHAVSEGRGGLGTSVVFAAGNAGTTGISNYHNFQNSPYAIAVGAVDSDGSPSSFTSLGANLLVSAAGRDVMTTTLNDRYESVNGTSFAAPAVSAAVGLMLQANPNLGFRDVQEILAYSAHRVGLSDSANFGDGWRTNGADNFNGGGLHFSDAFGYGFLNVHDAVRLAETWDQQQTFANMASVSKTVASAQTLVAGSNDHISLDIPITDAVNLEHVQLSIDLNWLNSGDIDVYLTSPDGTQVRLVYDLPTETRVGSIRNFTFSSVASMGEDSAGTWKVDIYNRDPAATEKTGVPLSGKFKGATLTLMGDAAVSKNDTYIYTNEFGVLYQGDDLAHRSVLQDVNGGIDTINAAAVTTNSVVDLTAAKASSIAGVTLSLTANTIENLYTGDGNDTLIGSSAANTLNAGRGNDVIYFSFGNDRIDGGQGVDSLVLNCAVSKIAGSLAASGALLISAKAGEVSSVCNVESFTFSDGTYSYDQLAKLLAAGGVSAGQPVSQVPSEPAGGGSGVTVETPASGTPTEHAATSPYGDADHVYAASLNGTAADDRLTGTAAGERIDGLDGADKLRGMAGDDGIHGGNGDDTIYGDDGHDYLYGDGGVDTIMGGAGNDWIFGGTGADRIYGEAGADTFVFDAADLSAMDTIYDFNAADGDRILITGAGNSATFDIVTSAGSTYLEMHDEAGDHLLARLKGTGMDGLHMADTDAGLLWA
;
A
#
# COMPACT_ATOMS: atom_id res chain seq x y z
N MET A 1 16.83 -16.78 -35.25
CA MET A 1 16.99 -15.54 -36.03
C MET A 1 16.76 -14.39 -35.07
N SER A 2 17.74 -13.51 -34.95
CA SER A 2 17.74 -12.36 -34.05
C SER A 2 16.76 -11.29 -34.54
N THR A 3 15.70 -11.03 -33.78
CA THR A 3 14.86 -9.84 -33.94
C THR A 3 14.99 -9.00 -32.68
N LYS A 4 15.60 -7.81 -32.86
CA LYS A 4 15.75 -6.75 -31.88
C LYS A 4 14.37 -6.27 -31.41
N ILE A 5 14.18 -6.19 -30.10
CA ILE A 5 13.08 -5.45 -29.47
C ILE A 5 13.60 -4.03 -29.21
N ASN A 6 12.84 -3.04 -29.64
CA ASN A 6 13.14 -1.62 -29.41
C ASN A 6 13.14 -1.31 -27.92
N SER A 7 14.30 -0.86 -27.43
CA SER A 7 14.48 -0.17 -26.17
C SER A 7 13.95 1.25 -26.29
N ASN A 8 12.75 1.51 -25.79
CA ASN A 8 12.44 2.85 -25.30
C ASN A 8 12.76 2.85 -23.80
N SER A 9 13.76 3.65 -23.48
CA SER A 9 14.33 3.93 -22.18
C SER A 9 13.30 4.54 -21.25
N VAL A 10 13.08 3.89 -20.10
CA VAL A 10 12.63 4.56 -18.88
C VAL A 10 13.88 5.24 -18.30
N SER A 11 13.87 6.57 -18.29
CA SER A 11 14.86 7.41 -17.60
C SER A 11 14.56 7.41 -16.10
N GLY A 12 15.61 7.32 -15.27
CA GLY A 12 15.52 7.38 -13.80
C GLY A 12 15.68 6.01 -13.12
N ALA A 13 16.88 5.42 -13.16
CA ALA A 13 17.19 4.32 -12.26
C ALA A 13 17.46 4.91 -10.87
N ALA A 14 16.44 4.92 -10.00
CA ALA A 14 16.61 5.17 -8.58
C ALA A 14 17.72 4.25 -8.02
N SER A 15 18.53 4.77 -7.12
CA SER A 15 19.59 4.03 -6.43
C SER A 15 19.01 2.80 -5.73
N LEU A 16 19.29 1.60 -6.28
CA LEU A 16 18.87 0.28 -5.78
C LEU A 16 19.65 -0.14 -4.52
N THR A 17 19.53 0.66 -3.47
CA THR A 17 20.17 0.40 -2.17
C THR A 17 19.24 -0.49 -1.34
N PRO A 18 19.73 -1.62 -0.81
CA PRO A 18 18.93 -2.45 0.07
C PRO A 18 18.59 -1.66 1.34
N TYR A 19 17.40 -1.85 1.88
CA TYR A 19 16.89 -1.04 2.99
C TYR A 19 17.69 -1.27 4.27
N TYR A 20 17.89 -2.54 4.66
CA TYR A 20 18.64 -2.91 5.86
C TYR A 20 20.10 -3.20 5.59
N GLY A 21 20.44 -3.63 4.37
CA GLY A 21 21.83 -3.84 3.95
C GLY A 21 22.38 -5.24 4.26
N ASP A 22 21.52 -6.20 4.56
CA ASP A 22 21.94 -7.59 4.82
C ASP A 22 22.47 -8.27 3.55
N LEU A 23 23.43 -9.20 3.74
CA LEU A 23 24.31 -9.69 2.66
C LEU A 23 23.57 -10.30 1.46
N LEU A 24 22.41 -10.88 1.68
CA LEU A 24 21.60 -11.57 0.68
C LEU A 24 20.26 -10.87 0.40
N GLU A 25 20.00 -9.69 0.98
CA GLU A 25 18.75 -8.94 0.79
C GLU A 25 18.45 -8.71 -0.71
N LYS A 26 19.46 -8.28 -1.47
CA LYS A 26 19.34 -8.10 -2.94
C LYS A 26 19.01 -9.38 -3.71
N GLN A 27 19.22 -10.55 -3.12
CA GLN A 27 18.90 -11.84 -3.75
C GLN A 27 17.43 -12.25 -3.54
N GLN A 28 16.72 -11.62 -2.60
CA GLN A 28 15.28 -11.75 -2.42
C GLN A 28 14.60 -10.90 -3.50
N TRP A 29 14.38 -11.51 -4.67
CA TRP A 29 13.96 -10.79 -5.88
C TRP A 29 12.65 -10.02 -5.76
N TYR A 30 11.82 -10.39 -4.80
CA TYR A 30 10.51 -9.83 -4.56
C TYR A 30 10.53 -8.53 -3.72
N LEU A 31 11.69 -8.12 -3.19
CA LEU A 31 11.84 -6.84 -2.46
C LEU A 31 12.22 -5.68 -3.41
N ASP A 32 11.84 -4.46 -3.05
CA ASP A 32 11.89 -3.21 -3.85
C ASP A 32 13.28 -2.81 -4.37
N GLY A 33 14.35 -3.29 -3.74
CA GLY A 33 15.73 -3.03 -4.14
C GLY A 33 16.32 -4.05 -5.12
N SER A 34 15.57 -5.07 -5.56
CA SER A 34 16.12 -6.13 -6.41
C SER A 34 15.99 -5.84 -7.90
N THR A 35 17.07 -6.04 -8.65
CA THR A 35 17.07 -6.00 -10.12
C THR A 35 16.68 -7.34 -10.77
N ARG A 36 16.37 -8.34 -9.96
CA ARG A 36 16.10 -9.71 -10.42
C ARG A 36 14.67 -9.90 -10.94
N SER A 37 13.77 -8.97 -10.62
CA SER A 37 12.39 -8.96 -11.10
C SER A 37 11.95 -7.52 -11.37
N LYS A 38 10.86 -7.39 -12.13
CA LYS A 38 10.08 -6.15 -12.21
C LYS A 38 8.92 -6.13 -11.23
N LEU A 39 8.60 -7.29 -10.64
CA LEU A 39 7.63 -7.40 -9.57
C LEU A 39 8.33 -7.08 -8.25
N SER A 40 7.60 -6.37 -7.40
CA SER A 40 7.96 -6.11 -6.02
C SER A 40 6.73 -6.30 -5.15
N ILE A 41 6.92 -6.70 -3.90
CA ILE A 41 5.86 -6.70 -2.89
C ILE A 41 5.75 -5.37 -2.14
N ASP A 42 6.55 -4.35 -2.46
CA ASP A 42 6.48 -3.00 -1.86
C ASP A 42 6.56 -2.97 -0.32
N THR A 43 7.67 -3.49 0.18
CA THR A 43 7.99 -3.55 1.62
C THR A 43 8.76 -2.34 2.12
N TYR A 44 9.60 -1.71 1.28
CA TYR A 44 10.49 -0.64 1.73
C TYR A 44 9.72 0.61 2.16
N SER A 45 8.60 0.90 1.50
CA SER A 45 7.68 2.00 1.83
C SER A 45 6.98 1.81 3.19
N VAL A 46 6.97 0.59 3.70
CA VAL A 46 6.28 0.19 4.94
C VAL A 46 7.24 0.03 6.12
N TRP A 47 8.45 -0.46 5.88
CA TRP A 47 9.40 -0.82 6.96
C TRP A 47 9.85 0.34 7.85
N LYS A 48 9.70 1.59 7.40
CA LYS A 48 9.90 2.77 8.24
C LYS A 48 8.92 2.82 9.43
N ASP A 49 7.70 2.32 9.22
CA ASP A 49 6.59 2.41 10.17
C ASP A 49 6.33 1.07 10.86
N TYR A 50 6.38 -0.03 10.09
CA TYR A 50 5.97 -1.35 10.54
C TYR A 50 6.97 -2.44 10.14
N ASN A 51 7.37 -3.27 11.10
CA ASN A 51 8.25 -4.41 10.89
C ASN A 51 7.70 -5.72 11.49
N GLY A 52 6.45 -5.72 11.96
CA GLY A 52 5.76 -6.86 12.59
C GLY A 52 5.87 -6.89 14.11
N ALA A 53 6.46 -5.86 14.73
CA ALA A 53 6.63 -5.80 16.18
C ALA A 53 5.29 -5.95 16.92
N GLY A 54 5.29 -6.79 17.96
CA GLY A 54 4.09 -7.06 18.78
C GLY A 54 3.18 -8.16 18.22
N VAL A 55 3.44 -8.66 17.02
CA VAL A 55 2.64 -9.73 16.39
C VAL A 55 3.35 -11.08 16.50
N LYS A 56 2.60 -12.14 16.83
CA LYS A 56 3.08 -13.52 16.93
C LYS A 56 2.69 -14.33 15.71
N ILE A 57 3.67 -14.91 15.03
CA ILE A 57 3.47 -15.75 13.85
C ILE A 57 3.92 -17.17 14.18
N GLY A 58 2.96 -18.09 14.25
CA GLY A 58 3.20 -19.52 14.44
C GLY A 58 3.43 -20.24 13.12
N VAL A 59 4.44 -21.11 13.06
CA VAL A 59 4.75 -21.94 11.90
C VAL A 59 4.48 -23.40 12.23
N ILE A 60 3.43 -23.97 11.60
CA ILE A 60 3.10 -25.39 11.71
C ILE A 60 3.90 -26.14 10.65
N ASP A 61 5.01 -26.75 11.07
CA ASP A 61 5.95 -27.43 10.17
C ASP A 61 6.83 -28.45 10.90
N THR A 62 7.89 -28.93 10.27
CA THR A 62 8.90 -29.89 10.76
C THR A 62 9.80 -29.38 11.89
N GLN A 63 9.32 -28.42 12.71
CA GLN A 63 10.06 -27.62 13.70
C GLN A 63 11.02 -26.60 13.05
N ILE A 64 11.25 -25.48 13.75
CA ILE A 64 12.22 -24.43 13.37
C ILE A 64 13.53 -24.66 14.14
N ASP A 65 14.69 -24.58 13.46
CA ASP A 65 15.98 -24.47 14.13
C ASP A 65 16.17 -23.04 14.70
N PHE A 66 15.59 -22.80 15.87
CA PHE A 66 15.62 -21.50 16.56
C PHE A 66 17.00 -21.04 17.01
N ARG A 67 18.06 -21.84 16.76
CA ARG A 67 19.45 -21.46 17.04
C ARG A 67 20.09 -20.72 15.87
N HIS A 68 19.45 -20.74 14.70
CA HIS A 68 19.90 -20.01 13.52
C HIS A 68 20.13 -18.54 13.88
N THR A 69 21.28 -18.00 13.48
CA THR A 69 21.73 -16.65 13.83
C THR A 69 20.71 -15.60 13.44
N ASP A 70 20.05 -15.83 12.32
CA ASP A 70 19.02 -14.95 11.75
C ASP A 70 17.62 -15.13 12.35
N LEU A 71 17.37 -16.17 13.16
CA LEU A 71 16.04 -16.48 13.70
C LEU A 71 15.96 -16.40 15.22
N LYS A 72 17.09 -16.61 15.90
CA LYS A 72 17.16 -16.73 17.37
C LYS A 72 16.58 -15.54 18.13
N LYS A 73 16.61 -14.34 17.54
CA LYS A 73 16.11 -13.12 18.17
C LYS A 73 14.58 -13.03 18.12
N ALA A 74 13.99 -13.45 17.00
CA ALA A 74 12.55 -13.44 16.79
C ALA A 74 11.84 -14.59 17.55
N TYR A 75 12.56 -15.67 17.88
CA TYR A 75 11.92 -16.90 18.34
C TYR A 75 11.51 -16.91 19.82
N ASP A 76 10.25 -17.25 20.09
CA ASP A 76 9.72 -17.44 21.45
C ASP A 76 9.60 -18.93 21.82
N THR A 77 10.60 -19.41 22.56
CA THR A 77 10.63 -20.78 23.09
C THR A 77 9.56 -21.07 24.15
N ALA A 78 8.91 -20.07 24.74
CA ALA A 78 7.87 -20.29 25.75
C ALA A 78 6.52 -20.70 25.13
N LEU A 79 6.30 -20.37 23.86
CA LEU A 79 5.11 -20.75 23.10
C LEU A 79 5.34 -21.94 22.16
N ASP A 80 6.60 -22.34 21.95
CA ASP A 80 7.02 -23.48 21.13
C ASP A 80 6.39 -24.80 21.61
N PHE A 81 6.07 -25.68 20.67
CA PHE A 81 5.60 -27.03 20.97
C PHE A 81 5.86 -28.00 19.83
N ASN A 82 6.39 -29.17 20.16
CA ASN A 82 6.59 -30.25 19.21
C ASN A 82 5.55 -31.36 19.43
N PHE A 83 4.59 -31.49 18.52
CA PHE A 83 3.49 -32.46 18.57
C PHE A 83 3.94 -33.89 18.28
N ALA A 84 5.03 -34.07 17.54
CA ALA A 84 5.59 -35.40 17.29
C ALA A 84 6.18 -36.03 18.57
N SER A 85 6.84 -35.21 19.40
CA SER A 85 7.45 -35.65 20.66
C SER A 85 6.62 -35.32 21.91
N GLY A 86 5.56 -34.53 21.78
CA GLY A 86 4.63 -34.18 22.84
C GLY A 86 5.25 -33.30 23.93
N THR A 87 6.09 -32.33 23.57
CA THR A 87 6.84 -31.49 24.52
C THR A 87 6.85 -30.02 24.10
N ASP A 88 6.75 -29.13 25.09
CA ASP A 88 7.00 -27.68 25.00
C ASP A 88 8.49 -27.33 25.22
N ASN A 89 9.24 -28.22 25.86
CA ASN A 89 10.69 -28.07 26.04
C ASN A 89 11.48 -28.68 24.86
N VAL A 90 11.39 -28.06 23.69
CA VAL A 90 12.06 -28.54 22.47
C VAL A 90 13.58 -28.36 22.57
N ALA A 91 14.33 -29.45 22.40
CA ALA A 91 15.79 -29.43 22.48
C ALA A 91 16.43 -29.65 21.09
N ILE A 92 17.08 -28.63 20.55
CA ILE A 92 17.79 -28.68 19.27
C ILE A 92 19.31 -28.53 19.51
N SER A 93 20.11 -29.31 18.80
CA SER A 93 21.59 -29.25 18.89
C SER A 93 22.26 -29.43 17.53
N ALA A 94 23.56 -29.15 17.44
CA ALA A 94 24.31 -29.25 16.19
C ALA A 94 24.38 -30.69 15.65
N THR A 95 24.10 -31.70 16.48
CA THR A 95 24.08 -33.12 16.11
C THR A 95 22.67 -33.69 16.03
N ALA A 96 21.64 -32.91 16.34
CA ALA A 96 20.23 -33.31 16.32
C ALA A 96 19.39 -32.11 15.85
N LEU A 97 19.38 -31.94 14.53
CA LEU A 97 18.65 -30.88 13.84
C LEU A 97 17.26 -31.38 13.42
N PRO A 98 16.26 -30.48 13.36
CA PRO A 98 14.99 -30.78 12.71
C PRO A 98 15.16 -30.94 11.19
N ALA A 99 14.08 -31.27 10.49
CA ALA A 99 14.06 -31.11 9.04
C ALA A 99 14.12 -29.62 8.67
N SER A 100 14.66 -29.31 7.48
CA SER A 100 14.99 -27.93 7.10
C SER A 100 13.77 -27.07 6.78
N HIS A 101 12.64 -27.69 6.43
CA HIS A 101 11.51 -26.99 5.83
C HIS A 101 10.94 -25.88 6.75
N GLY A 102 10.75 -26.15 8.04
CA GLY A 102 10.27 -25.14 8.99
C GLY A 102 11.24 -23.96 9.14
N THR A 103 12.55 -24.23 9.08
CA THR A 103 13.58 -23.17 9.15
C THR A 103 13.58 -22.32 7.88
N LEU A 104 13.44 -22.91 6.70
CA LEU A 104 13.30 -22.19 5.42
C LEU A 104 12.07 -21.28 5.42
N VAL A 105 10.95 -21.77 5.92
CA VAL A 105 9.71 -21.01 6.03
C VAL A 105 9.87 -19.83 7.00
N ALA A 106 10.50 -20.04 8.15
CA ALA A 106 10.70 -19.02 9.18
C ALA A 106 11.56 -17.84 8.71
N GLY A 107 12.58 -18.08 7.88
CA GLY A 107 13.44 -17.02 7.35
C GLY A 107 12.73 -16.03 6.43
N VAL A 108 11.73 -16.49 5.66
CA VAL A 108 10.92 -15.58 4.83
C VAL A 108 10.09 -14.63 5.73
N ILE A 109 9.64 -15.14 6.88
CA ILE A 109 8.79 -14.38 7.81
C ILE A 109 9.62 -13.37 8.60
N ALA A 110 10.61 -13.83 9.37
CA ALA A 110 11.26 -13.00 10.39
C ALA A 110 12.75 -13.32 10.56
N ALA A 111 13.47 -13.52 9.45
CA ALA A 111 14.92 -13.34 9.47
C ALA A 111 15.26 -11.92 9.99
N GLU A 112 16.26 -11.83 10.87
CA GLU A 112 16.62 -10.59 11.56
C GLU A 112 17.18 -9.56 10.58
N ALA A 113 16.56 -8.38 10.58
CA ALA A 113 16.99 -7.27 9.74
C ALA A 113 18.16 -6.48 10.35
N GLY A 114 19.05 -5.98 9.50
CA GLY A 114 20.13 -5.04 9.84
C GLY A 114 21.27 -5.67 10.65
N ASN A 115 21.43 -6.99 10.60
CA ASN A 115 22.47 -7.70 11.34
C ASN A 115 23.74 -7.97 10.49
N SER A 116 23.74 -7.55 9.22
CA SER A 116 24.82 -7.75 8.25
C SER A 116 25.11 -9.22 7.94
N VAL A 117 24.12 -10.09 8.10
CA VAL A 117 24.18 -11.52 7.82
C VAL A 117 22.96 -11.90 6.98
N GLY A 118 23.11 -12.85 6.06
CA GLY A 118 21.94 -13.55 5.58
C GLY A 118 20.92 -12.70 4.84
N THR A 119 19.65 -12.97 5.14
CA THR A 119 18.45 -12.42 4.47
C THR A 119 17.68 -11.52 5.41
N VAL A 120 16.64 -10.84 4.91
CA VAL A 120 15.71 -10.07 5.73
C VAL A 120 14.34 -10.73 5.71
N GLY A 121 13.73 -10.94 6.88
CA GLY A 121 12.33 -11.36 6.97
C GLY A 121 11.39 -10.20 6.67
N ILE A 122 10.29 -10.47 5.97
CA ILE A 122 9.29 -9.43 5.63
C ILE A 122 8.74 -8.75 6.90
N ALA A 123 8.56 -9.52 7.98
CA ALA A 123 8.16 -9.07 9.31
C ALA A 123 9.28 -9.37 10.32
N SER A 124 10.47 -8.79 10.11
CA SER A 124 11.68 -9.01 10.91
C SER A 124 11.55 -8.69 12.41
N GLY A 125 10.57 -7.87 12.79
CA GLY A 125 10.21 -7.53 14.17
C GLY A 125 9.17 -8.46 14.81
N ALA A 126 8.57 -9.38 14.05
CA ALA A 126 7.57 -10.31 14.57
C ALA A 126 8.17 -11.37 15.49
N THR A 127 7.35 -11.89 16.39
CA THR A 127 7.70 -13.04 17.24
C THR A 127 7.38 -14.34 16.50
N LEU A 128 8.38 -15.20 16.32
CA LEU A 128 8.22 -16.53 15.73
C LEU A 128 7.92 -17.59 16.78
N VAL A 129 6.96 -18.47 16.48
CA VAL A 129 6.63 -19.64 17.30
C VAL A 129 6.68 -20.89 16.43
N GLY A 130 7.32 -21.97 16.90
CA GLY A 130 7.34 -23.25 16.20
C GLY A 130 6.26 -24.20 16.69
N TYR A 131 5.56 -24.84 15.75
CA TYR A 131 4.66 -25.96 16.04
C TYR A 131 5.12 -27.19 15.24
N GLY A 132 5.94 -28.02 15.88
CA GLY A 132 6.63 -29.15 15.28
C GLY A 132 5.72 -30.34 14.97
N VAL A 133 5.67 -30.77 13.72
CA VAL A 133 4.90 -31.92 13.21
C VAL A 133 5.83 -32.91 12.51
N ASP A 134 5.60 -34.21 12.71
CA ASP A 134 6.22 -35.28 11.92
C ASP A 134 5.25 -35.74 10.82
N TYR A 135 5.41 -35.20 9.62
CA TYR A 135 4.57 -35.53 8.46
C TYR A 135 4.72 -36.98 7.97
N ALA A 136 5.76 -37.69 8.38
CA ALA A 136 5.93 -39.12 8.06
C ALA A 136 5.23 -40.03 9.07
N ALA A 137 4.77 -39.50 10.20
CA ALA A 137 4.09 -40.28 11.23
C ALA A 137 2.70 -40.73 10.79
N ALA A 138 2.31 -41.94 11.19
CA ALA A 138 0.98 -42.48 10.90
C ALA A 138 -0.17 -41.62 11.49
N ASN A 139 0.12 -40.81 12.51
CA ASN A 139 -0.82 -39.90 13.16
C ASN A 139 -0.57 -38.42 12.81
N ALA A 140 0.15 -38.11 11.72
CA ALA A 140 0.46 -36.73 11.31
C ALA A 140 -0.78 -35.83 11.30
N ALA A 141 -1.91 -36.31 10.78
CA ALA A 141 -3.15 -35.55 10.73
C ALA A 141 -3.70 -35.17 12.13
N GLY A 142 -3.50 -36.03 13.13
CA GLY A 142 -3.85 -35.71 14.52
C GLY A 142 -2.91 -34.67 15.14
N GLN A 143 -1.62 -34.70 14.76
CA GLN A 143 -0.66 -33.65 15.16
C GLN A 143 -1.03 -32.30 14.53
N ILE A 144 -1.40 -32.30 13.25
CA ILE A 144 -1.85 -31.12 12.51
C ILE A 144 -3.09 -30.50 13.15
N ALA A 145 -4.12 -31.31 13.43
CA ALA A 145 -5.35 -30.82 14.07
C ALA A 145 -5.05 -30.18 15.44
N ALA A 146 -4.19 -30.80 16.25
CA ALA A 146 -3.79 -30.25 17.55
C ALA A 146 -2.95 -28.97 17.41
N ALA A 147 -2.10 -28.87 16.37
CA ALA A 147 -1.32 -27.67 16.08
C ALA A 147 -2.20 -26.50 15.64
N LEU A 148 -3.19 -26.75 14.79
CA LEU A 148 -4.19 -25.76 14.39
C LEU A 148 -5.03 -25.29 15.58
N GLU A 149 -5.45 -26.19 16.47
CA GLU A 149 -6.14 -25.80 17.70
C GLU A 149 -5.24 -24.92 18.58
N LYS A 150 -3.96 -25.29 18.76
CA LYS A 150 -3.00 -24.49 19.53
C LYS A 150 -2.71 -23.12 18.89
N SER A 151 -2.98 -22.96 17.59
CA SER A 151 -2.71 -21.71 16.88
C SER A 151 -3.57 -20.52 17.36
N ALA A 152 -4.64 -20.75 18.12
CA ALA A 152 -5.36 -19.69 18.83
C ALA A 152 -4.47 -18.86 19.79
N ALA A 153 -3.28 -19.36 20.14
CA ALA A 153 -2.29 -18.66 20.96
C ALA A 153 -1.39 -17.67 20.19
N VAL A 154 -1.47 -17.65 18.85
CA VAL A 154 -0.72 -16.73 17.97
C VAL A 154 -1.67 -15.89 17.13
N ASP A 155 -1.16 -14.79 16.59
CA ASP A 155 -1.95 -13.87 15.77
C ASP A 155 -2.11 -14.39 14.33
N VAL A 156 -1.06 -15.00 13.80
CA VAL A 156 -1.02 -15.57 12.45
C VAL A 156 -0.52 -17.01 12.53
N ALA A 157 -1.15 -17.92 11.80
CA ALA A 157 -0.77 -19.32 11.70
C ALA A 157 -0.38 -19.66 10.26
N ASN A 158 0.90 -19.86 10.01
CA ASN A 158 1.42 -20.23 8.70
C ASN A 158 1.47 -21.76 8.53
N ASN A 159 0.92 -22.24 7.41
CA ASN A 159 0.82 -23.64 7.03
C ASN A 159 1.39 -23.86 5.63
N SER A 160 2.69 -24.13 5.56
CA SER A 160 3.41 -24.36 4.30
C SER A 160 3.37 -25.84 3.85
N TRP A 161 2.26 -26.53 4.10
CA TRP A 161 2.07 -27.96 3.84
C TRP A 161 0.71 -28.23 3.18
N SER A 162 0.54 -29.40 2.57
CA SER A 162 -0.72 -29.87 2.00
C SER A 162 -0.82 -31.39 2.09
N PHE A 163 -2.04 -31.91 2.09
CA PHE A 163 -2.28 -33.31 1.77
C PHE A 163 -1.88 -33.58 0.31
N VAL A 164 -1.38 -34.79 0.04
CA VAL A 164 -0.95 -35.22 -1.29
C VAL A 164 -2.10 -35.81 -2.10
N GLU A 165 -3.02 -36.51 -1.44
CA GLU A 165 -4.19 -37.12 -2.07
C GLU A 165 -5.36 -36.13 -2.10
N ASN A 166 -5.97 -35.96 -3.27
CA ASN A 166 -7.18 -35.14 -3.41
C ASN A 166 -8.29 -35.64 -2.48
N PHE A 167 -9.02 -34.71 -1.86
CA PHE A 167 -10.12 -35.00 -0.94
C PHE A 167 -9.74 -35.74 0.35
N ALA A 168 -8.45 -35.91 0.66
CA ALA A 168 -7.99 -36.64 1.84
C ALA A 168 -8.38 -35.96 3.16
N ASP A 169 -8.47 -34.63 3.16
CA ASP A 169 -8.83 -33.77 4.28
C ASP A 169 -10.30 -33.35 4.27
N ASN A 170 -11.16 -34.06 3.54
CA ASN A 170 -12.60 -33.79 3.46
C ASN A 170 -13.24 -33.67 4.87
N PHE A 171 -13.78 -32.48 5.18
CA PHE A 171 -14.38 -32.19 6.49
C PHE A 171 -15.69 -32.95 6.75
N ALA A 172 -16.36 -33.45 5.72
CA ALA A 172 -17.52 -34.32 5.89
C ALA A 172 -17.14 -35.72 6.39
N VAL A 173 -15.87 -36.12 6.22
CA VAL A 173 -15.31 -37.38 6.73
C VAL A 173 -14.52 -37.16 8.02
N ASN A 174 -13.79 -36.04 8.11
CA ASN A 174 -12.92 -35.70 9.24
C ASN A 174 -13.38 -34.37 9.89
N PRO A 175 -14.52 -34.36 10.61
CA PRO A 175 -15.08 -33.13 11.19
C PRO A 175 -14.17 -32.45 12.22
N GLU A 176 -13.26 -33.18 12.84
CA GLU A 176 -12.25 -32.68 13.78
C GLU A 176 -11.28 -31.68 13.13
N TYR A 177 -10.99 -31.83 11.83
CA TYR A 177 -10.12 -30.92 11.09
C TYR A 177 -10.77 -29.54 10.96
N LYS A 178 -12.06 -29.52 10.61
CA LYS A 178 -12.85 -28.28 10.59
C LYS A 178 -12.91 -27.66 11.99
N ALA A 179 -13.13 -28.47 13.03
CA ALA A 179 -13.25 -27.99 14.40
C ALA A 179 -11.95 -27.28 14.86
N ALA A 180 -10.78 -27.83 14.55
CA ALA A 180 -9.50 -27.20 14.87
C ALA A 180 -9.31 -25.84 14.18
N LEU A 181 -9.66 -25.75 12.89
CA LEU A 181 -9.56 -24.51 12.14
C LEU A 181 -10.55 -23.44 12.66
N VAL A 182 -11.80 -23.86 12.94
CA VAL A 182 -12.81 -22.98 13.54
C VAL A 182 -12.35 -22.47 14.91
N HIS A 183 -11.70 -23.30 15.73
CA HIS A 183 -11.19 -22.87 17.03
C HIS A 183 -10.17 -21.74 16.90
N ALA A 184 -9.23 -21.84 15.95
CA ALA A 184 -8.24 -20.78 15.69
C ALA A 184 -8.90 -19.44 15.32
N VAL A 185 -9.86 -19.45 14.40
CA VAL A 185 -10.49 -18.20 13.92
C VAL A 185 -11.60 -17.67 14.84
N SER A 186 -12.14 -18.48 15.76
CA SER A 186 -13.20 -18.04 16.69
C SER A 186 -12.68 -17.62 18.06
N GLU A 187 -11.60 -18.23 18.55
CA GLU A 187 -11.06 -17.96 19.88
C GLU A 187 -9.74 -17.17 19.84
N GLY A 188 -9.00 -17.26 18.72
CA GLY A 188 -7.74 -16.56 18.53
C GLY A 188 -7.88 -15.05 18.70
N ARG A 189 -6.83 -14.41 19.22
CA ARG A 189 -6.76 -12.95 19.38
C ARG A 189 -7.95 -12.34 20.12
N GLY A 190 -8.50 -13.06 21.12
CA GLY A 190 -9.63 -12.59 21.92
C GLY A 190 -10.96 -12.55 21.15
N GLY A 191 -11.10 -13.35 20.09
CA GLY A 191 -12.29 -13.42 19.25
C GLY A 191 -12.17 -12.66 17.92
N LEU A 192 -11.09 -11.90 17.71
CA LEU A 192 -10.76 -11.33 16.39
C LEU A 192 -10.41 -12.44 15.39
N GLY A 193 -9.90 -13.57 15.88
CA GLY A 193 -9.53 -14.75 15.12
C GLY A 193 -8.06 -14.73 14.69
N THR A 194 -7.40 -15.87 14.85
CA THR A 194 -6.06 -16.07 14.26
C THR A 194 -6.17 -16.09 12.74
N SER A 195 -5.34 -15.32 12.04
CA SER A 195 -5.27 -15.38 10.57
C SER A 195 -4.55 -16.63 10.13
N VAL A 196 -5.26 -17.57 9.50
CA VAL A 196 -4.69 -18.87 9.08
C VAL A 196 -4.33 -18.83 7.61
N VAL A 197 -3.04 -19.01 7.29
CA VAL A 197 -2.50 -18.93 5.94
C VAL A 197 -2.00 -20.31 5.50
N PHE A 198 -2.34 -20.70 4.27
CA PHE A 198 -2.00 -21.98 3.67
C PHE A 198 -1.33 -21.82 2.31
N ALA A 199 -0.30 -22.63 2.06
CA ALA A 199 0.21 -22.82 0.71
C ALA A 199 -0.84 -23.52 -0.18
N ALA A 200 -1.06 -23.01 -1.39
CA ALA A 200 -2.07 -23.55 -2.31
C ALA A 200 -1.85 -25.01 -2.72
N GLY A 201 -0.58 -25.45 -2.77
CA GLY A 201 -0.18 -26.76 -3.26
C GLY A 201 0.91 -26.67 -4.34
N ASN A 202 1.62 -27.79 -4.56
CA ASN A 202 2.77 -27.87 -5.47
C ASN A 202 2.55 -28.83 -6.65
N ALA A 203 1.30 -29.14 -7.00
CA ALA A 203 0.95 -30.13 -8.01
C ALA A 203 0.77 -29.54 -9.42
N GLY A 204 0.99 -28.23 -9.61
CA GLY A 204 0.77 -27.54 -10.87
C GLY A 204 -0.68 -27.68 -11.34
N THR A 205 -0.88 -27.79 -12.66
CA THR A 205 -2.19 -28.08 -13.26
C THR A 205 -2.70 -29.50 -13.00
N THR A 206 -1.94 -30.33 -12.28
CA THR A 206 -2.31 -31.74 -12.00
C THR A 206 -2.93 -31.94 -10.63
N GLY A 207 -2.92 -30.92 -9.77
CA GLY A 207 -3.62 -30.93 -8.49
C GLY A 207 -4.18 -29.54 -8.16
N ILE A 208 -5.33 -29.54 -7.51
CA ILE A 208 -6.21 -28.38 -7.38
C ILE A 208 -6.32 -28.03 -5.91
N SER A 209 -6.06 -26.76 -5.57
CA SER A 209 -6.15 -26.26 -4.20
C SER A 209 -7.56 -26.46 -3.63
N ASN A 210 -8.57 -26.28 -4.48
CA ASN A 210 -9.98 -26.47 -4.14
C ASN A 210 -10.40 -27.92 -3.83
N TYR A 211 -9.49 -28.90 -3.96
CA TYR A 211 -9.74 -30.30 -3.55
C TYR A 211 -9.25 -30.61 -2.14
N HIS A 212 -8.79 -29.59 -1.43
CA HIS A 212 -8.35 -29.68 -0.06
C HIS A 212 -9.17 -28.75 0.83
N ASN A 213 -9.83 -29.31 1.84
CA ASN A 213 -10.73 -28.57 2.71
C ASN A 213 -10.03 -27.66 3.72
N PHE A 214 -8.75 -27.90 4.03
CA PHE A 214 -7.97 -26.91 4.77
C PHE A 214 -7.75 -25.65 3.92
N GLN A 215 -7.24 -25.78 2.70
CA GLN A 215 -6.96 -24.65 1.81
C GLN A 215 -8.21 -23.96 1.27
N ASN A 216 -9.29 -24.71 1.02
CA ASN A 216 -10.53 -24.14 0.47
C ASN A 216 -11.51 -23.68 1.55
N SER A 217 -11.14 -23.74 2.83
CA SER A 217 -11.99 -23.27 3.92
C SER A 217 -12.14 -21.74 3.87
N PRO A 218 -13.33 -21.18 4.17
CA PRO A 218 -13.49 -19.72 4.35
C PRO A 218 -12.67 -19.17 5.53
N TYR A 219 -12.17 -20.05 6.40
CA TYR A 219 -11.35 -19.71 7.56
C TYR A 219 -9.84 -19.68 7.25
N ALA A 220 -9.45 -19.84 5.98
CA ALA A 220 -8.07 -19.93 5.55
C ALA A 220 -7.79 -19.04 4.34
N ILE A 221 -6.57 -18.51 4.28
CA ILE A 221 -6.02 -17.79 3.14
C ILE A 221 -5.18 -18.77 2.32
N ALA A 222 -5.64 -19.17 1.13
CA ALA A 222 -4.85 -20.00 0.23
C ALA A 222 -3.96 -19.15 -0.68
N VAL A 223 -2.67 -19.46 -0.70
CA VAL A 223 -1.63 -18.64 -1.35
C VAL A 223 -0.97 -19.38 -2.52
N GLY A 224 -1.15 -18.85 -3.73
CA GLY A 224 -0.48 -19.34 -4.93
C GLY A 224 0.95 -18.81 -5.10
N ALA A 225 1.65 -19.28 -6.12
CA ALA A 225 3.05 -18.95 -6.37
C ALA A 225 3.27 -18.29 -7.74
N VAL A 226 4.11 -17.25 -7.74
CA VAL A 226 4.50 -16.47 -8.93
C VAL A 226 6.02 -16.57 -9.15
N ASP A 227 6.40 -16.63 -10.42
CA ASP A 227 7.78 -16.56 -10.89
C ASP A 227 8.21 -15.09 -11.06
N SER A 228 9.51 -14.81 -11.02
CA SER A 228 10.05 -13.45 -11.09
C SER A 228 9.75 -12.71 -12.41
N ASP A 229 9.16 -13.37 -13.40
CA ASP A 229 8.72 -12.77 -14.68
C ASP A 229 7.21 -12.50 -14.75
N GLY A 230 6.46 -12.74 -13.67
CA GLY A 230 5.00 -12.59 -13.62
C GLY A 230 4.21 -13.76 -14.17
N SER A 231 4.86 -14.86 -14.52
CA SER A 231 4.19 -16.12 -14.84
C SER A 231 3.71 -16.83 -13.56
N PRO A 232 2.60 -17.57 -13.62
CA PRO A 232 2.25 -18.46 -12.53
C PRO A 232 3.33 -19.55 -12.45
N SER A 233 3.81 -19.87 -11.25
CA SER A 233 4.83 -20.91 -11.09
C SER A 233 4.30 -22.24 -11.59
N SER A 234 5.12 -22.99 -12.34
CA SER A 234 4.71 -24.27 -12.96
C SER A 234 4.16 -25.32 -11.98
N PHE A 235 4.47 -25.20 -10.69
CA PHE A 235 4.01 -26.08 -9.61
C PHE A 235 2.81 -25.52 -8.84
N THR A 236 2.39 -24.26 -9.04
CA THR A 236 1.27 -23.70 -8.29
C THR A 236 -0.02 -24.45 -8.60
N SER A 237 -0.68 -24.94 -7.56
CA SER A 237 -2.01 -25.56 -7.68
C SER A 237 -3.06 -24.49 -7.91
N LEU A 238 -3.97 -24.73 -8.86
CA LEU A 238 -5.05 -23.82 -9.23
C LEU A 238 -6.25 -23.92 -8.28
N GLY A 239 -7.08 -22.88 -8.21
CA GLY A 239 -8.36 -22.98 -7.54
C GLY A 239 -9.12 -21.67 -7.41
N ALA A 240 -10.45 -21.76 -7.41
CA ALA A 240 -11.35 -20.66 -7.12
C ALA A 240 -11.22 -20.13 -5.68
N ASN A 241 -10.58 -20.91 -4.80
CA ASN A 241 -10.30 -20.58 -3.41
C ASN A 241 -8.99 -19.81 -3.19
N LEU A 242 -8.16 -19.63 -4.23
CA LEU A 242 -6.93 -18.86 -4.08
C LEU A 242 -7.28 -17.40 -3.82
N LEU A 243 -6.79 -16.84 -2.72
CA LEU A 243 -7.04 -15.44 -2.38
C LEU A 243 -6.01 -14.53 -3.06
N VAL A 244 -4.74 -14.87 -2.90
CA VAL A 244 -3.61 -14.06 -3.38
C VAL A 244 -2.45 -14.98 -3.73
N SER A 245 -1.49 -14.51 -4.52
CA SER A 245 -0.25 -15.21 -4.80
C SER A 245 0.96 -14.38 -4.40
N ALA A 246 2.07 -15.04 -4.08
CA ALA A 246 3.32 -14.38 -3.73
C ALA A 246 4.52 -15.09 -4.38
N ALA A 247 5.72 -14.57 -4.14
CA ALA A 247 6.94 -15.17 -4.65
C ALA A 247 7.09 -16.62 -4.17
N GLY A 248 7.11 -17.57 -5.10
CA GLY A 248 7.26 -18.99 -4.77
C GLY A 248 8.43 -19.67 -5.48
N ARG A 249 9.07 -19.01 -6.46
CA ARG A 249 10.26 -19.51 -7.16
C ARG A 249 11.47 -18.67 -6.78
N ASP A 250 12.62 -19.33 -6.64
CA ASP A 250 13.92 -18.72 -6.35
C ASP A 250 13.89 -17.79 -5.13
N VAL A 251 13.16 -18.21 -4.08
CA VAL A 251 13.04 -17.47 -2.82
C VAL A 251 14.30 -17.71 -2.00
N MET A 252 15.10 -16.66 -1.79
CA MET A 252 16.29 -16.72 -0.93
C MET A 252 15.88 -16.65 0.54
N THR A 253 16.30 -17.64 1.35
CA THR A 253 15.95 -17.71 2.78
C THR A 253 16.94 -18.56 3.60
N THR A 254 16.73 -18.62 4.91
CA THR A 254 17.55 -19.37 5.90
C THR A 254 17.42 -20.88 5.75
N THR A 255 18.47 -21.65 6.00
CA THR A 255 18.43 -23.12 6.11
C THR A 255 19.31 -23.59 7.27
N LEU A 256 19.30 -24.89 7.56
CA LEU A 256 19.99 -25.46 8.71
C LEU A 256 21.50 -25.14 8.73
N ASN A 257 22.06 -25.03 9.93
CA ASN A 257 23.49 -24.74 10.19
C ASN A 257 23.95 -23.34 9.75
N ASP A 258 23.15 -22.31 10.02
CA ASP A 258 23.48 -20.91 9.68
C ASP A 258 23.79 -20.72 8.19
N ARG A 259 22.96 -21.32 7.32
CA ARG A 259 23.13 -21.29 5.87
C ARG A 259 21.93 -20.63 5.22
N TYR A 260 22.06 -20.36 3.92
CA TYR A 260 21.01 -19.76 3.11
C TYR A 260 20.87 -20.51 1.79
N GLU A 261 19.66 -20.58 1.26
CA GLU A 261 19.35 -21.33 0.04
C GLU A 261 18.24 -20.62 -0.76
N SER A 262 18.28 -20.80 -2.08
CA SER A 262 17.22 -20.41 -3.01
C SER A 262 16.26 -21.60 -3.17
N VAL A 263 15.00 -21.41 -2.81
CA VAL A 263 14.01 -22.49 -2.75
C VAL A 263 12.77 -22.22 -3.59
N ASN A 264 12.04 -23.29 -3.90
CA ASN A 264 10.87 -23.28 -4.78
C ASN A 264 9.68 -23.99 -4.12
N GLY A 265 8.49 -23.43 -4.26
CA GLY A 265 7.22 -24.00 -3.80
C GLY A 265 6.26 -22.93 -3.29
N THR A 266 4.95 -23.21 -3.33
CA THR A 266 3.93 -22.39 -2.65
C THR A 266 4.16 -22.32 -1.14
N SER A 267 4.92 -23.27 -0.59
CA SER A 267 5.45 -23.27 0.78
C SER A 267 6.28 -22.02 1.15
N PHE A 268 6.76 -21.26 0.17
CA PHE A 268 7.51 -20.01 0.36
C PHE A 268 6.71 -18.76 -0.01
N ALA A 269 5.58 -18.92 -0.69
CA ALA A 269 4.62 -17.85 -0.93
C ALA A 269 3.74 -17.60 0.32
N ALA A 270 3.23 -18.68 0.94
CA ALA A 270 2.45 -18.60 2.18
C ALA A 270 3.12 -17.82 3.34
N PRO A 271 4.42 -18.01 3.65
CA PRO A 271 5.09 -17.22 4.67
C PRO A 271 5.23 -15.73 4.32
N ALA A 272 5.33 -15.37 3.03
CA ALA A 272 5.35 -13.96 2.64
C ALA A 272 4.03 -13.26 2.96
N VAL A 273 2.90 -13.92 2.66
CA VAL A 273 1.56 -13.43 3.03
C VAL A 273 1.39 -13.43 4.56
N SER A 274 1.87 -14.46 5.25
CA SER A 274 1.82 -14.51 6.73
C SER A 274 2.56 -13.33 7.38
N ALA A 275 3.70 -12.93 6.80
CA ALA A 275 4.47 -11.79 7.25
C ALA A 275 3.77 -10.46 6.92
N ALA A 276 3.19 -10.32 5.73
CA ALA A 276 2.39 -9.15 5.35
C ALA A 276 1.20 -8.94 6.30
N VAL A 277 0.49 -10.02 6.66
CA VAL A 277 -0.55 -9.99 7.71
C VAL A 277 0.04 -9.54 9.05
N GLY A 278 1.26 -9.95 9.37
CA GLY A 278 1.98 -9.47 10.54
C GLY A 278 2.18 -7.95 10.55
N LEU A 279 2.50 -7.35 9.41
CA LEU A 279 2.62 -5.89 9.26
C LEU A 279 1.25 -5.20 9.37
N MET A 280 0.22 -5.75 8.71
CA MET A 280 -1.17 -5.25 8.80
C MET A 280 -1.67 -5.24 10.24
N LEU A 281 -1.43 -6.30 11.01
CA LEU A 281 -1.87 -6.41 12.40
C LEU A 281 -1.06 -5.52 13.37
N GLN A 282 0.17 -5.13 13.00
CA GLN A 282 0.89 -4.08 13.73
C GLN A 282 0.25 -2.71 13.46
N ALA A 283 -0.06 -2.41 12.21
CA ALA A 283 -0.72 -1.16 11.81
C ALA A 283 -2.12 -1.02 12.41
N ASN A 284 -2.90 -2.11 12.41
CA ASN A 284 -4.22 -2.16 12.99
C ASN A 284 -4.47 -3.47 13.75
N PRO A 285 -4.28 -3.47 15.08
CA PRO A 285 -4.49 -4.67 15.88
C PRO A 285 -5.97 -5.04 16.05
N ASN A 286 -6.92 -4.20 15.62
CA ASN A 286 -8.34 -4.45 15.77
C ASN A 286 -8.96 -5.22 14.59
N LEU A 287 -8.21 -5.46 13.52
CA LEU A 287 -8.66 -6.27 12.38
C LEU A 287 -9.03 -7.67 12.86
N GLY A 288 -10.22 -8.13 12.49
CA GLY A 288 -10.58 -9.53 12.53
C GLY A 288 -10.01 -10.29 11.34
N PHE A 289 -10.04 -11.62 11.41
CA PHE A 289 -9.42 -12.45 10.38
C PHE A 289 -10.09 -12.31 8.99
N ARG A 290 -11.35 -11.87 8.94
CA ARG A 290 -12.08 -11.62 7.68
C ARG A 290 -11.68 -10.28 7.06
N ASP A 291 -11.52 -9.23 7.87
CA ASP A 291 -10.97 -7.95 7.42
C ASP A 291 -9.61 -8.15 6.74
N VAL A 292 -8.74 -8.99 7.33
CA VAL A 292 -7.44 -9.34 6.75
C VAL A 292 -7.59 -9.98 5.35
N GLN A 293 -8.58 -10.85 5.15
CA GLN A 293 -8.80 -11.49 3.86
C GLN A 293 -9.30 -10.50 2.81
N GLU A 294 -10.22 -9.61 3.18
CA GLU A 294 -10.72 -8.56 2.28
C GLU A 294 -9.60 -7.59 1.90
N ILE A 295 -8.84 -7.08 2.87
CA ILE A 295 -7.72 -6.17 2.58
C ILE A 295 -6.74 -6.83 1.62
N LEU A 296 -6.37 -8.10 1.84
CA LEU A 296 -5.48 -8.83 0.92
C LEU A 296 -6.04 -8.96 -0.49
N ALA A 297 -7.36 -9.11 -0.65
CA ALA A 297 -8.02 -9.16 -1.95
C ALA A 297 -7.99 -7.78 -2.65
N TYR A 298 -8.33 -6.72 -1.92
CA TYR A 298 -8.36 -5.35 -2.43
C TYR A 298 -6.95 -4.77 -2.67
N SER A 299 -5.92 -5.26 -1.98
CA SER A 299 -4.54 -4.80 -2.15
C SER A 299 -3.76 -5.56 -3.22
N ALA A 300 -4.21 -6.76 -3.63
CA ALA A 300 -3.46 -7.59 -4.56
C ALA A 300 -3.40 -6.94 -5.95
N HIS A 301 -2.21 -6.90 -6.56
CA HIS A 301 -2.04 -6.28 -7.87
C HIS A 301 -1.96 -7.31 -9.02
N ARG A 302 -2.51 -6.96 -10.17
CA ARG A 302 -2.38 -7.71 -11.43
C ARG A 302 -1.28 -7.15 -12.32
N VAL A 303 -0.93 -5.87 -12.21
CA VAL A 303 0.12 -5.25 -13.02
C VAL A 303 1.40 -6.08 -12.96
N GLY A 304 1.97 -6.38 -14.13
CA GLY A 304 3.17 -7.21 -14.26
C GLY A 304 2.91 -8.72 -14.30
N LEU A 305 1.69 -9.19 -14.03
CA LEU A 305 1.31 -10.60 -14.17
C LEU A 305 0.88 -10.94 -15.61
N SER A 306 1.18 -12.18 -16.01
CA SER A 306 0.84 -12.66 -17.35
C SER A 306 -0.65 -13.01 -17.49
N ASP A 307 -1.20 -12.82 -18.69
CA ASP A 307 -2.54 -13.30 -19.08
C ASP A 307 -2.56 -14.79 -19.48
N SER A 308 -1.65 -15.62 -18.93
CA SER A 308 -1.39 -16.98 -19.44
C SER A 308 -2.64 -17.87 -19.43
N ALA A 309 -3.19 -18.14 -20.62
CA ALA A 309 -4.33 -19.03 -20.85
C ALA A 309 -4.06 -20.51 -20.54
N ASN A 310 -2.84 -20.87 -20.09
CA ASN A 310 -2.46 -22.25 -19.79
C ASN A 310 -2.80 -22.68 -18.35
N PHE A 311 -3.22 -21.74 -17.50
CA PHE A 311 -3.48 -21.96 -16.07
C PHE A 311 -4.88 -21.44 -15.71
N GLY A 312 -5.89 -22.29 -15.86
CA GLY A 312 -7.29 -21.95 -15.55
C GLY A 312 -8.01 -21.21 -16.68
N ASP A 313 -9.04 -20.45 -16.33
CA ASP A 313 -9.88 -19.73 -17.31
C ASP A 313 -9.39 -18.29 -17.58
N GLY A 314 -8.21 -17.94 -17.06
CA GLY A 314 -7.62 -16.61 -17.18
C GLY A 314 -8.26 -15.57 -16.25
N TRP A 315 -7.87 -14.30 -16.48
CA TRP A 315 -8.37 -13.15 -15.72
C TRP A 315 -9.83 -12.85 -16.05
N ARG A 316 -10.62 -12.63 -15.01
CA ARG A 316 -11.98 -12.10 -15.08
C ARG A 316 -12.14 -10.93 -14.13
N THR A 317 -13.13 -10.09 -14.38
CA THR A 317 -13.55 -9.06 -13.43
C THR A 317 -14.88 -9.52 -12.85
N ASN A 318 -15.01 -9.44 -11.53
CA ASN A 318 -16.25 -9.82 -10.86
C ASN A 318 -17.30 -8.71 -10.94
N GLY A 319 -18.48 -8.94 -10.35
CA GLY A 319 -19.64 -8.06 -10.44
C GLY A 319 -19.69 -6.96 -9.38
N ALA A 320 -18.71 -6.89 -8.48
CA ALA A 320 -18.62 -5.81 -7.50
C ALA A 320 -18.40 -4.46 -8.21
N ASP A 321 -18.69 -3.36 -7.53
CA ASP A 321 -18.55 -1.99 -8.05
C ASP A 321 -17.69 -1.09 -7.17
N ASN A 322 -17.09 -1.65 -6.12
CA ASN A 322 -16.41 -0.89 -5.07
C ASN A 322 -14.87 -0.94 -5.12
N PHE A 323 -14.27 -1.44 -6.19
CA PHE A 323 -12.81 -1.51 -6.38
C PHE A 323 -12.35 -0.81 -7.66
N ASN A 324 -11.53 0.23 -7.53
CA ASN A 324 -11.05 1.04 -8.64
C ASN A 324 -12.20 1.44 -9.58
N GLY A 325 -13.33 1.85 -8.99
CA GLY A 325 -14.58 2.21 -9.68
C GLY A 325 -15.34 1.07 -10.36
N GLY A 326 -15.05 -0.19 -10.05
CA GLY A 326 -15.73 -1.36 -10.62
C GLY A 326 -15.40 -2.65 -9.87
N GLY A 327 -15.40 -3.78 -10.58
CA GLY A 327 -15.15 -5.09 -9.96
C GLY A 327 -13.68 -5.43 -9.79
N LEU A 328 -13.42 -6.35 -8.87
CA LEU A 328 -12.10 -6.94 -8.61
C LEU A 328 -11.70 -7.88 -9.75
N HIS A 329 -10.41 -7.90 -10.07
CA HIS A 329 -9.87 -8.88 -11.00
C HIS A 329 -9.56 -10.20 -10.28
N PHE A 330 -9.78 -11.33 -10.94
CA PHE A 330 -9.58 -12.66 -10.35
C PHE A 330 -9.03 -13.65 -11.39
N SER A 331 -8.15 -14.54 -10.94
CA SER A 331 -7.58 -15.64 -11.73
C SER A 331 -7.46 -16.91 -10.88
N ASP A 332 -7.76 -18.07 -11.48
CA ASP A 332 -7.62 -19.37 -10.79
C ASP A 332 -6.16 -19.70 -10.41
N ALA A 333 -5.18 -18.97 -10.97
CA ALA A 333 -3.75 -19.17 -10.75
C ALA A 333 -3.14 -18.14 -9.79
N PHE A 334 -3.74 -16.95 -9.71
CA PHE A 334 -3.22 -15.81 -8.97
C PHE A 334 -4.13 -15.37 -7.82
N GLY A 335 -5.34 -15.91 -7.71
CA GLY A 335 -6.38 -15.30 -6.88
C GLY A 335 -6.67 -13.89 -7.38
N TYR A 336 -6.71 -12.94 -6.45
CA TYR A 336 -6.82 -11.51 -6.74
C TYR A 336 -5.50 -10.87 -7.23
N GLY A 337 -4.37 -11.59 -7.27
CA GLY A 337 -3.13 -11.03 -7.81
C GLY A 337 -1.89 -11.35 -6.99
N PHE A 338 -0.83 -10.58 -7.23
CA PHE A 338 0.41 -10.66 -6.49
C PHE A 338 0.33 -9.81 -5.22
N LEU A 339 0.92 -10.32 -4.14
CA LEU A 339 1.00 -9.64 -2.85
C LEU A 339 1.61 -8.23 -3.02
N ASN A 340 0.90 -7.23 -2.52
CA ASN A 340 1.39 -5.87 -2.35
C ASN A 340 1.28 -5.49 -0.86
N VAL A 341 2.43 -5.42 -0.18
CA VAL A 341 2.54 -5.14 1.26
C VAL A 341 2.22 -3.67 1.55
N HIS A 342 2.65 -2.75 0.70
CA HIS A 342 2.30 -1.33 0.80
C HIS A 342 0.77 -1.17 0.85
N ASP A 343 0.08 -1.60 -0.20
CA ASP A 343 -1.36 -1.41 -0.33
C ASP A 343 -2.11 -2.10 0.82
N ALA A 344 -1.69 -3.32 1.20
CA ALA A 344 -2.31 -4.06 2.29
C ALA A 344 -2.18 -3.33 3.63
N VAL A 345 -1.02 -2.76 3.92
CA VAL A 345 -0.78 -2.05 5.19
C VAL A 345 -1.46 -0.69 5.20
N ARG A 346 -1.45 0.06 4.10
CA ARG A 346 -2.15 1.34 4.01
C ARG A 346 -3.67 1.20 4.14
N LEU A 347 -4.24 0.18 3.51
CA LEU A 347 -5.66 -0.14 3.71
C LEU A 347 -5.94 -0.56 5.15
N ALA A 348 -5.04 -1.33 5.79
CA ALA A 348 -5.21 -1.71 7.20
C ALA A 348 -5.26 -0.51 8.16
N GLU A 349 -4.48 0.55 7.92
CA GLU A 349 -4.46 1.78 8.74
C GLU A 349 -5.81 2.51 8.75
N THR A 350 -6.52 2.46 7.62
CA THR A 350 -7.79 3.17 7.40
C THR A 350 -9.01 2.27 7.52
N TRP A 351 -8.82 0.98 7.77
CA TRP A 351 -9.90 0.00 7.91
C TRP A 351 -10.62 0.16 9.26
N ASP A 352 -11.90 0.51 9.20
CA ASP A 352 -12.72 0.79 10.37
C ASP A 352 -13.77 -0.29 10.68
N GLN A 353 -13.84 -1.32 9.84
CA GLN A 353 -14.65 -2.51 10.08
C GLN A 353 -13.94 -3.48 11.05
N GLN A 354 -14.75 -4.34 11.67
CA GLN A 354 -14.25 -5.41 12.52
C GLN A 354 -15.05 -6.68 12.26
N GLN A 355 -14.66 -7.40 11.21
CA GLN A 355 -15.27 -8.64 10.78
C GLN A 355 -14.56 -9.85 11.38
N THR A 356 -15.31 -10.61 12.18
CA THR A 356 -14.83 -11.74 12.95
C THR A 356 -15.68 -12.98 12.67
N PHE A 357 -15.35 -14.10 13.31
CA PHE A 357 -16.19 -15.31 13.24
C PHE A 357 -17.58 -15.06 13.84
N ALA A 358 -17.66 -14.23 14.89
CA ALA A 358 -18.89 -14.03 15.66
C ALA A 358 -19.98 -13.25 14.92
N ASN A 359 -19.58 -12.37 13.98
CA ASN A 359 -20.51 -11.55 13.19
C ASN A 359 -20.60 -11.95 11.71
N MET A 360 -20.01 -13.09 11.32
CA MET A 360 -20.13 -13.62 9.96
C MET A 360 -21.59 -14.04 9.68
N ALA A 361 -22.20 -13.38 8.70
CA ALA A 361 -23.51 -13.76 8.18
C ALA A 361 -23.38 -14.95 7.22
N SER A 362 -24.43 -15.77 7.15
CA SER A 362 -24.46 -16.88 6.20
C SER A 362 -25.87 -17.24 5.75
N VAL A 363 -26.01 -17.51 4.46
CA VAL A 363 -27.23 -18.01 3.81
C VAL A 363 -26.92 -19.35 3.16
N SER A 364 -27.75 -20.36 3.39
CA SER A 364 -27.56 -21.70 2.79
C SER A 364 -28.84 -22.21 2.15
N LYS A 365 -28.73 -22.72 0.92
CA LYS A 365 -29.85 -23.22 0.14
C LYS A 365 -29.51 -24.54 -0.54
N THR A 366 -30.32 -25.56 -0.26
CA THR A 366 -30.31 -26.83 -1.00
C THR A 366 -31.43 -26.85 -2.04
N VAL A 367 -31.09 -27.20 -3.28
CA VAL A 367 -32.05 -27.42 -4.37
C VAL A 367 -31.88 -28.84 -4.90
N ALA A 368 -32.98 -29.60 -4.89
CA ALA A 368 -33.01 -30.96 -5.40
C ALA A 368 -33.12 -30.98 -6.93
N SER A 369 -32.50 -31.98 -7.55
CA SER A 369 -32.58 -32.27 -8.98
C SER A 369 -32.86 -33.75 -9.23
N ALA A 370 -33.48 -34.05 -10.36
CA ALA A 370 -33.67 -35.40 -10.85
C ALA A 370 -32.97 -35.63 -12.21
N GLN A 371 -32.14 -34.67 -12.63
CA GLN A 371 -31.40 -34.73 -13.89
C GLN A 371 -30.34 -35.85 -13.85
N THR A 372 -30.00 -36.38 -15.02
CA THR A 372 -29.01 -37.45 -15.17
C THR A 372 -28.04 -37.06 -16.26
N LEU A 373 -26.75 -37.04 -15.94
CA LEU A 373 -25.68 -36.79 -16.89
C LEU A 373 -25.43 -38.10 -17.64
N VAL A 374 -25.34 -38.06 -18.97
CA VAL A 374 -25.14 -39.26 -19.79
C VAL A 374 -24.17 -38.94 -20.92
N ALA A 375 -23.03 -39.61 -20.93
CA ALA A 375 -21.99 -39.39 -21.92
C ALA A 375 -22.54 -39.48 -23.36
N GLY A 376 -22.29 -38.43 -24.15
CA GLY A 376 -22.63 -38.33 -25.57
C GLY A 376 -24.10 -38.05 -25.90
N SER A 377 -24.99 -38.00 -24.90
CA SER A 377 -26.44 -37.78 -25.13
C SER A 377 -27.06 -36.74 -24.21
N ASN A 378 -26.48 -36.52 -23.03
CA ASN A 378 -26.78 -35.42 -22.14
C ASN A 378 -25.50 -35.04 -21.36
N ASP A 379 -24.60 -34.34 -22.04
CA ASP A 379 -23.28 -33.95 -21.51
C ASP A 379 -23.30 -32.63 -20.72
N HIS A 380 -24.47 -32.07 -20.44
CA HIS A 380 -24.64 -30.84 -19.68
C HIS A 380 -25.85 -30.92 -18.77
N ILE A 381 -25.68 -30.46 -17.53
CA ILE A 381 -26.74 -30.24 -16.55
C ILE A 381 -26.65 -28.81 -16.07
N SER A 382 -27.81 -28.18 -15.89
CA SER A 382 -27.92 -26.84 -15.34
C SER A 382 -28.92 -26.81 -14.18
N LEU A 383 -28.60 -26.09 -13.11
CA LEU A 383 -29.44 -25.93 -11.93
C LEU A 383 -29.43 -24.48 -11.44
N ASP A 384 -30.62 -23.89 -11.38
CA ASP A 384 -30.82 -22.57 -10.78
C ASP A 384 -31.09 -22.70 -9.27
N ILE A 385 -30.43 -21.85 -8.48
CA ILE A 385 -30.57 -21.77 -7.02
C ILE A 385 -31.00 -20.34 -6.67
N PRO A 386 -32.31 -20.10 -6.41
CA PRO A 386 -32.78 -18.79 -6.02
C PRO A 386 -32.45 -18.51 -4.55
N ILE A 387 -31.83 -17.36 -4.32
CA ILE A 387 -31.46 -16.80 -3.02
C ILE A 387 -32.21 -15.48 -2.85
N THR A 388 -32.89 -15.33 -1.70
CA THR A 388 -33.68 -14.13 -1.39
C THR A 388 -33.05 -13.26 -0.32
N ASP A 389 -32.23 -13.85 0.53
CA ASP A 389 -31.59 -13.17 1.65
C ASP A 389 -30.25 -12.63 1.15
N ALA A 390 -30.03 -11.32 1.33
CA ALA A 390 -28.81 -10.64 0.91
C ALA A 390 -27.71 -10.76 1.97
N VAL A 391 -26.47 -10.90 1.49
CA VAL A 391 -25.20 -10.99 2.22
C VAL A 391 -24.17 -10.35 1.30
N ASN A 392 -23.37 -9.44 1.82
CA ASN A 392 -22.23 -8.90 1.10
C ASN A 392 -21.16 -10.00 1.09
N LEU A 393 -20.84 -10.51 -0.10
CA LEU A 393 -20.11 -11.76 -0.23
C LEU A 393 -18.63 -11.60 0.10
N GLU A 394 -18.11 -12.56 0.86
CA GLU A 394 -16.68 -12.82 1.01
C GLU A 394 -16.33 -14.22 0.48
N HIS A 395 -17.17 -15.21 0.82
CA HIS A 395 -16.94 -16.61 0.49
C HIS A 395 -18.19 -17.29 -0.02
N VAL A 396 -18.02 -18.11 -1.05
CA VAL A 396 -19.07 -18.95 -1.62
C VAL A 396 -18.66 -20.41 -1.54
N GLN A 397 -19.54 -21.28 -1.03
CA GLN A 397 -19.32 -22.72 -0.96
C GLN A 397 -20.39 -23.51 -1.71
N LEU A 398 -19.96 -24.53 -2.45
CA LEU A 398 -20.84 -25.41 -3.21
C LEU A 398 -20.58 -26.88 -2.87
N SER A 399 -21.62 -27.60 -2.49
CA SER A 399 -21.61 -29.06 -2.35
C SER A 399 -22.56 -29.70 -3.35
N ILE A 400 -22.09 -30.70 -4.09
CA ILE A 400 -22.83 -31.35 -5.19
C ILE A 400 -23.09 -32.82 -4.84
N ASP A 401 -24.33 -33.30 -5.02
CA ASP A 401 -24.65 -34.73 -4.97
C ASP A 401 -24.78 -35.29 -6.40
N LEU A 402 -23.63 -35.53 -7.04
CA LEU A 402 -23.51 -36.18 -8.34
C LEU A 402 -22.82 -37.53 -8.17
N ASN A 403 -23.49 -38.60 -8.58
CA ASN A 403 -22.87 -39.92 -8.66
C ASN A 403 -22.17 -40.10 -10.01
N TRP A 404 -20.93 -39.63 -10.11
CA TRP A 404 -20.09 -39.78 -11.31
C TRP A 404 -18.74 -40.41 -10.93
N LEU A 405 -18.24 -41.29 -11.79
CA LEU A 405 -17.18 -42.24 -11.45
C LEU A 405 -15.78 -41.61 -11.39
N ASN A 406 -15.54 -40.56 -12.17
CA ASN A 406 -14.26 -39.86 -12.25
C ASN A 406 -14.49 -38.35 -12.35
N SER A 407 -14.13 -37.61 -11.30
CA SER A 407 -14.27 -36.14 -11.28
C SER A 407 -13.39 -35.43 -12.31
N GLY A 408 -12.32 -36.07 -12.79
CA GLY A 408 -11.50 -35.52 -13.87
C GLY A 408 -12.23 -35.37 -15.21
N ASP A 409 -13.38 -36.03 -15.39
CA ASP A 409 -14.12 -35.96 -16.66
C ASP A 409 -15.18 -34.84 -16.66
N ILE A 410 -15.30 -34.07 -15.57
CA ILE A 410 -16.35 -33.06 -15.42
C ILE A 410 -15.77 -31.68 -15.10
N ASP A 411 -16.42 -30.67 -15.66
CA ASP A 411 -16.28 -29.29 -15.20
C ASP A 411 -17.52 -28.90 -14.41
N VAL A 412 -17.30 -28.13 -13.34
CA VAL A 412 -18.39 -27.51 -12.56
C VAL A 412 -18.15 -26.02 -12.54
N TYR A 413 -19.12 -25.28 -13.07
CA TYR A 413 -19.16 -23.83 -13.03
C TYR A 413 -20.23 -23.34 -12.08
N LEU A 414 -19.92 -22.26 -11.37
CA LEU A 414 -20.86 -21.49 -10.58
C LEU A 414 -20.91 -20.07 -11.15
N THR A 415 -22.11 -19.56 -11.37
CA THR A 415 -22.33 -18.18 -11.83
C THR A 415 -23.17 -17.42 -10.81
N SER A 416 -22.67 -16.26 -10.37
CA SER A 416 -23.38 -15.35 -9.46
C SER A 416 -24.51 -14.58 -10.18
N PRO A 417 -25.45 -13.98 -9.43
CA PRO A 417 -26.48 -13.11 -9.99
C PRO A 417 -25.91 -11.95 -10.82
N ASP A 418 -24.75 -11.42 -10.44
CA ASP A 418 -24.07 -10.31 -11.12
C ASP A 418 -23.22 -10.77 -12.32
N GLY A 419 -23.20 -12.07 -12.59
CA GLY A 419 -22.59 -12.65 -13.80
C GLY A 419 -21.18 -13.20 -13.63
N THR A 420 -20.61 -13.14 -12.42
CA THR A 420 -19.30 -13.72 -12.13
C THR A 420 -19.35 -15.22 -12.27
N GLN A 421 -18.63 -15.75 -13.27
CA GLN A 421 -18.53 -17.18 -13.52
C GLN A 421 -17.16 -17.73 -13.09
N VAL A 422 -17.19 -18.75 -12.26
CA VAL A 422 -16.00 -19.42 -11.73
C VAL A 422 -16.08 -20.93 -11.88
N ARG A 423 -14.96 -21.55 -12.21
CA ARG A 423 -14.82 -23.01 -12.29
C ARG A 423 -14.40 -23.53 -10.92
N LEU A 424 -15.14 -24.49 -10.37
CA LEU A 424 -14.86 -25.07 -9.05
C LEU A 424 -14.16 -26.43 -9.13
N VAL A 425 -14.37 -27.14 -10.24
CA VAL A 425 -13.79 -28.46 -10.52
C VAL A 425 -13.06 -28.36 -11.85
N TYR A 426 -11.77 -28.67 -11.83
CA TYR A 426 -10.82 -28.43 -12.94
C TYR A 426 -10.33 -29.73 -13.57
N ASP A 427 -9.73 -29.55 -14.76
CA ASP A 427 -9.01 -30.58 -15.50
C ASP A 427 -7.95 -31.28 -14.63
N LEU A 428 -7.91 -32.60 -14.73
CA LEU A 428 -6.86 -33.42 -14.15
C LEU A 428 -6.36 -34.35 -15.26
N PRO A 429 -5.05 -34.38 -15.53
CA PRO A 429 -4.53 -35.17 -16.63
C PRO A 429 -4.94 -36.64 -16.53
N THR A 430 -5.39 -37.13 -17.67
CA THR A 430 -6.16 -38.34 -17.90
C THR A 430 -5.33 -39.62 -17.77
N GLU A 431 -5.00 -40.12 -16.56
CA GLU A 431 -4.54 -41.52 -16.41
C GLU A 431 -5.04 -42.27 -15.16
N THR A 432 -5.62 -41.62 -14.15
CA THR A 432 -6.17 -42.31 -12.95
C THR A 432 -7.46 -41.66 -12.42
N ARG A 433 -8.26 -42.44 -11.67
CA ARG A 433 -9.46 -41.91 -11.01
C ARG A 433 -9.05 -40.93 -9.93
N VAL A 434 -9.51 -39.70 -10.03
CA VAL A 434 -9.21 -38.62 -9.08
C VAL A 434 -9.94 -38.80 -7.75
N GLY A 435 -11.20 -39.25 -7.82
CA GLY A 435 -12.06 -39.38 -6.65
C GLY A 435 -13.52 -39.09 -6.98
N SER A 436 -14.35 -39.00 -5.94
CA SER A 436 -15.75 -38.61 -6.06
C SER A 436 -15.94 -37.22 -5.48
N ILE A 437 -16.51 -36.30 -6.26
CA ILE A 437 -16.91 -34.97 -5.76
C ILE A 437 -18.12 -35.02 -4.82
N ARG A 438 -18.73 -36.18 -4.65
CA ARG A 438 -19.91 -36.36 -3.83
C ARG A 438 -19.54 -36.20 -2.36
N ASN A 439 -20.34 -35.42 -1.62
CA ASN A 439 -20.11 -35.17 -0.19
C ASN A 439 -18.77 -34.46 0.09
N PHE A 440 -18.38 -33.58 -0.83
CA PHE A 440 -17.26 -32.67 -0.69
C PHE A 440 -17.77 -31.24 -0.93
N THR A 441 -17.18 -30.28 -0.23
CA THR A 441 -17.52 -28.86 -0.35
C THR A 441 -16.37 -28.14 -1.05
N PHE A 442 -16.68 -27.54 -2.20
CA PHE A 442 -15.81 -26.63 -2.92
C PHE A 442 -16.08 -25.20 -2.44
N SER A 443 -15.10 -24.32 -2.61
CA SER A 443 -15.27 -22.89 -2.33
C SER A 443 -14.78 -22.00 -3.46
N SER A 444 -15.17 -20.73 -3.39
CA SER A 444 -14.71 -19.65 -4.24
C SER A 444 -14.68 -18.36 -3.44
N VAL A 445 -13.64 -17.56 -3.66
CA VAL A 445 -13.58 -16.16 -3.22
C VAL A 445 -13.97 -15.19 -4.34
N ALA A 446 -13.94 -15.62 -5.61
CA ALA A 446 -14.06 -14.76 -6.80
C ALA A 446 -15.24 -13.76 -6.86
N SER A 447 -16.31 -13.97 -6.09
CA SER A 447 -17.48 -13.07 -6.01
C SER A 447 -17.40 -12.12 -4.80
N MET A 448 -16.24 -11.91 -4.19
CA MET A 448 -16.07 -10.97 -3.08
C MET A 448 -16.56 -9.56 -3.46
N GLY A 449 -17.34 -8.94 -2.58
CA GLY A 449 -17.93 -7.61 -2.78
C GLY A 449 -19.27 -7.61 -3.54
N GLU A 450 -19.72 -8.74 -4.11
CA GLU A 450 -21.06 -8.84 -4.73
C GLU A 450 -22.18 -9.06 -3.70
N ASP A 451 -23.44 -8.78 -4.09
CA ASP A 451 -24.61 -9.18 -3.31
C ASP A 451 -25.01 -10.63 -3.64
N SER A 452 -25.22 -11.43 -2.60
CA SER A 452 -25.69 -12.80 -2.72
C SER A 452 -27.10 -12.99 -3.31
N ALA A 453 -27.96 -11.97 -3.27
CA ALA A 453 -29.37 -12.09 -3.63
C ALA A 453 -29.58 -12.21 -5.14
N GLY A 454 -30.44 -13.15 -5.55
CA GLY A 454 -30.74 -13.40 -6.95
C GLY A 454 -30.69 -14.88 -7.31
N THR A 455 -30.49 -15.18 -8.59
CA THR A 455 -30.45 -16.56 -9.07
C THR A 455 -29.01 -16.96 -9.37
N TRP A 456 -28.48 -17.85 -8.54
CA TRP A 456 -27.20 -18.51 -8.80
C TRP A 456 -27.40 -19.67 -9.75
N LYS A 457 -26.39 -19.92 -10.59
CA LYS A 457 -26.45 -21.00 -11.58
C LYS A 457 -25.30 -21.97 -11.41
N VAL A 458 -25.62 -23.25 -11.36
CA VAL A 458 -24.63 -24.34 -11.37
C VAL A 458 -24.72 -25.05 -12.72
N ASP A 459 -23.62 -25.05 -13.46
CA ASP A 459 -23.49 -25.77 -14.73
C ASP A 459 -22.45 -26.89 -14.59
N ILE A 460 -22.83 -28.11 -14.95
CA ILE A 460 -21.99 -29.30 -14.90
C ILE A 460 -21.84 -29.84 -16.32
N TYR A 461 -20.61 -29.86 -16.84
CA TYR A 461 -20.30 -30.36 -18.17
C TYR A 461 -19.53 -31.67 -18.10
N ASN A 462 -19.88 -32.64 -18.93
CA ASN A 462 -19.06 -33.81 -19.21
C ASN A 462 -18.08 -33.49 -20.35
N ARG A 463 -16.79 -33.70 -20.10
CA ARG A 463 -15.71 -33.46 -21.06
C ARG A 463 -15.36 -34.68 -21.90
N ASP A 464 -15.74 -35.88 -21.44
CA ASP A 464 -15.57 -37.12 -22.19
C ASP A 464 -16.93 -37.65 -22.69
N PRO A 465 -17.47 -37.13 -23.81
CA PRO A 465 -18.71 -37.63 -24.39
C PRO A 465 -18.60 -39.07 -24.88
N ALA A 466 -17.39 -39.65 -24.94
CA ALA A 466 -17.15 -41.05 -25.30
C ALA A 466 -16.98 -41.96 -24.07
N ALA A 467 -17.07 -41.41 -22.84
CA ALA A 467 -16.90 -42.18 -21.61
C ALA A 467 -17.89 -43.35 -21.55
N THR A 468 -17.37 -44.54 -21.29
CA THR A 468 -18.18 -45.76 -21.16
C THR A 468 -17.82 -46.51 -19.89
N GLU A 469 -18.80 -47.23 -19.35
CA GLU A 469 -18.54 -48.29 -18.38
C GLU A 469 -17.68 -49.41 -19.02
N LYS A 470 -17.10 -50.28 -18.20
CA LYS A 470 -16.37 -51.48 -18.69
C LYS A 470 -17.21 -52.39 -19.61
N THR A 471 -18.53 -52.26 -19.54
CA THR A 471 -19.52 -52.99 -20.35
C THR A 471 -19.72 -52.38 -21.75
N GLY A 472 -19.17 -51.19 -22.02
CA GLY A 472 -19.36 -50.43 -23.26
C GLY A 472 -20.61 -49.57 -23.30
N VAL A 473 -21.39 -49.51 -22.21
CA VAL A 473 -22.54 -48.61 -22.06
C VAL A 473 -22.05 -47.19 -21.75
N PRO A 474 -22.63 -46.12 -22.34
CA PRO A 474 -22.28 -44.75 -22.00
C PRO A 474 -22.34 -44.51 -20.48
N LEU A 475 -21.32 -43.86 -19.94
CA LEU A 475 -21.27 -43.55 -18.52
C LEU A 475 -22.45 -42.63 -18.15
N SER A 476 -23.11 -42.94 -17.04
CA SER A 476 -24.24 -42.13 -16.55
C SER A 476 -24.13 -41.86 -15.06
N GLY A 477 -24.56 -40.67 -14.65
CA GLY A 477 -24.54 -40.25 -13.26
C GLY A 477 -25.77 -39.45 -12.88
N LYS A 478 -26.44 -39.88 -11.80
CA LYS A 478 -27.60 -39.16 -11.28
C LYS A 478 -27.15 -37.94 -10.49
N PHE A 479 -27.65 -36.77 -10.86
CA PHE A 479 -27.50 -35.53 -10.11
C PHE A 479 -28.72 -35.32 -9.23
N LYS A 480 -28.52 -35.37 -7.91
CA LYS A 480 -29.60 -35.26 -6.92
C LYS A 480 -29.85 -33.83 -6.45
N GLY A 481 -28.94 -32.91 -6.76
CA GLY A 481 -29.03 -31.52 -6.35
C GLY A 481 -27.72 -30.97 -5.82
N ALA A 482 -27.75 -29.71 -5.41
CA ALA A 482 -26.63 -29.00 -4.83
C ALA A 482 -27.05 -28.20 -3.60
N THR A 483 -26.09 -27.91 -2.72
CA THR A 483 -26.22 -26.98 -1.60
C THR A 483 -25.23 -25.85 -1.80
N LEU A 484 -25.74 -24.63 -1.91
CA LEU A 484 -24.97 -23.39 -1.99
C LEU A 484 -24.98 -22.74 -0.60
N THR A 485 -23.82 -22.34 -0.10
CA THR A 485 -23.67 -21.58 1.14
C THR A 485 -22.88 -20.32 0.85
N LEU A 486 -23.44 -19.17 1.22
CA LEU A 486 -22.93 -17.84 0.96
C LEU A 486 -22.57 -17.25 2.32
N MET A 487 -21.41 -16.62 2.43
CA MET A 487 -20.85 -16.12 3.68
C MET A 487 -20.22 -14.76 3.44
N GLY A 488 -20.39 -13.90 4.43
CA GLY A 488 -19.77 -12.59 4.49
C GLY A 488 -20.52 -11.69 5.47
N ASP A 489 -20.68 -10.43 5.12
CA ASP A 489 -21.35 -9.45 5.96
C ASP A 489 -22.87 -9.43 5.78
N ALA A 490 -23.57 -9.08 6.86
CA ALA A 490 -25.01 -8.89 6.78
C ALA A 490 -25.32 -7.68 5.86
N ALA A 491 -26.07 -7.90 4.79
CA ALA A 491 -26.43 -6.87 3.80
C ALA A 491 -27.50 -5.88 4.29
N VAL A 492 -27.19 -5.17 5.38
CA VAL A 492 -28.08 -4.18 6.01
C VAL A 492 -27.47 -2.78 6.08
N SER A 493 -26.22 -2.62 5.65
CA SER A 493 -25.59 -1.31 5.56
C SER A 493 -25.92 -0.67 4.22
N LYS A 494 -26.22 0.63 4.27
CA LYS A 494 -26.20 1.49 3.09
C LYS A 494 -24.85 2.22 2.97
N ASN A 495 -23.95 1.98 3.92
CA ASN A 495 -22.63 2.57 3.91
C ASN A 495 -21.75 1.72 3.02
N ASP A 496 -21.28 2.31 1.95
CA ASP A 496 -20.38 1.72 0.97
C ASP A 496 -18.96 2.25 1.16
N THR A 497 -17.98 1.41 0.83
CA THR A 497 -16.56 1.79 0.81
C THR A 497 -15.99 1.49 -0.57
N TYR A 498 -15.58 2.55 -1.27
CA TYR A 498 -14.96 2.51 -2.60
C TYR A 498 -13.44 2.57 -2.45
N ILE A 499 -12.78 1.46 -2.74
CA ILE A 499 -11.33 1.31 -2.58
C ILE A 499 -10.62 1.65 -3.88
N TYR A 500 -9.59 2.49 -3.79
CA TYR A 500 -8.73 2.87 -4.91
C TYR A 500 -7.27 2.52 -4.63
N THR A 501 -6.59 2.00 -5.65
CA THR A 501 -5.16 1.68 -5.64
C THR A 501 -4.48 2.30 -6.85
N ASN A 502 -3.15 2.26 -6.89
CA ASN A 502 -2.37 2.70 -8.04
C ASN A 502 -2.75 1.98 -9.36
N GLU A 503 -3.35 0.78 -9.29
CA GLU A 503 -3.80 0.07 -10.50
C GLU A 503 -4.87 0.83 -11.28
N PHE A 504 -5.64 1.71 -10.62
CA PHE A 504 -6.67 2.52 -11.27
C PHE A 504 -6.10 3.34 -12.44
N GLY A 505 -4.90 3.91 -12.27
CA GLY A 505 -4.23 4.74 -13.27
C GLY A 505 -3.50 3.98 -14.37
N VAL A 506 -3.30 2.67 -14.24
CA VAL A 506 -2.41 1.91 -15.14
C VAL A 506 -3.07 0.71 -15.82
N LEU A 507 -4.05 0.07 -15.17
CA LEU A 507 -4.61 -1.20 -15.66
C LEU A 507 -5.77 -1.00 -16.63
N TYR A 508 -6.63 -0.01 -16.39
CA TYR A 508 -7.89 0.17 -17.10
C TYR A 508 -7.78 1.21 -18.21
N GLN A 509 -8.43 0.96 -19.35
CA GLN A 509 -8.39 1.85 -20.53
C GLN A 509 -9.72 1.84 -21.30
N GLY A 510 -9.93 2.84 -22.17
CA GLY A 510 -11.08 2.88 -23.09
C GLY A 510 -12.43 2.89 -22.36
N ASP A 511 -13.38 2.08 -22.83
CA ASP A 511 -14.74 2.02 -22.29
C ASP A 511 -14.79 1.53 -20.84
N ASP A 512 -13.87 0.65 -20.43
CA ASP A 512 -13.78 0.15 -19.05
C ASP A 512 -13.35 1.28 -18.09
N LEU A 513 -12.29 2.03 -18.43
CA LEU A 513 -11.88 3.21 -17.66
C LEU A 513 -12.98 4.29 -17.65
N ALA A 514 -13.68 4.48 -18.77
CA ALA A 514 -14.78 5.44 -18.85
C ALA A 514 -15.95 5.07 -17.91
N HIS A 515 -16.19 3.78 -17.68
CA HIS A 515 -17.17 3.33 -16.70
C HIS A 515 -16.66 3.52 -15.27
N ARG A 516 -15.41 3.10 -15.00
CA ARG A 516 -14.78 3.15 -13.67
C ARG A 516 -14.47 4.55 -13.15
N SER A 517 -14.34 5.52 -14.04
CA SER A 517 -14.12 6.94 -13.69
C SER A 517 -15.39 7.67 -13.25
N VAL A 518 -16.49 6.96 -13.04
CA VAL A 518 -17.76 7.53 -12.58
C VAL A 518 -18.17 6.84 -11.28
N LEU A 519 -18.08 7.56 -10.17
CA LEU A 519 -18.59 7.10 -8.87
C LEU A 519 -20.00 7.65 -8.66
N GLN A 520 -20.96 6.74 -8.53
CA GLN A 520 -22.36 7.06 -8.20
C GLN A 520 -22.79 6.20 -7.02
N ASP A 521 -22.91 6.82 -5.85
CA ASP A 521 -23.78 6.28 -4.80
C ASP A 521 -25.19 6.85 -4.98
N VAL A 522 -26.19 5.95 -4.93
CA VAL A 522 -27.61 6.26 -5.04
C VAL A 522 -28.44 5.64 -3.92
N ASN A 523 -27.84 4.82 -3.06
CA ASN A 523 -28.53 4.13 -1.99
C ASN A 523 -28.54 4.97 -0.68
N GLY A 524 -27.57 5.89 -0.59
CA GLY A 524 -27.31 6.89 0.44
C GLY A 524 -26.98 6.28 1.79
N GLY A 525 -25.78 6.43 2.31
CA GLY A 525 -25.39 5.96 3.63
C GLY A 525 -24.51 6.98 4.32
N ILE A 526 -23.47 6.48 4.98
CA ILE A 526 -22.25 7.22 5.25
C ILE A 526 -21.18 6.52 4.44
N ASP A 527 -20.84 7.10 3.31
CA ASP A 527 -20.08 6.43 2.26
C ASP A 527 -18.64 6.93 2.22
N THR A 528 -17.74 6.04 1.81
CA THR A 528 -16.29 6.24 1.96
C THR A 528 -15.58 6.08 0.63
N ILE A 529 -14.77 7.08 0.26
CA ILE A 529 -13.66 6.88 -0.70
C ILE A 529 -12.42 6.55 0.12
N ASN A 530 -11.85 5.36 -0.10
CA ASN A 530 -10.59 4.94 0.50
C ASN A 530 -9.51 4.80 -0.57
N ALA A 531 -8.65 5.80 -0.68
CA ALA A 531 -7.51 5.85 -1.58
C ALA A 531 -6.17 5.70 -0.82
N ALA A 532 -6.17 5.11 0.38
CA ALA A 532 -4.96 4.98 1.20
C ALA A 532 -3.82 4.21 0.50
N ALA A 533 -4.16 3.29 -0.41
CA ALA A 533 -3.18 2.53 -1.20
C ALA A 533 -2.60 3.30 -2.40
N VAL A 534 -2.99 4.56 -2.63
CA VAL A 534 -2.50 5.36 -3.76
C VAL A 534 -1.25 6.11 -3.33
N THR A 535 -0.20 6.08 -4.14
CA THR A 535 1.09 6.74 -3.82
C THR A 535 1.31 8.05 -4.57
N THR A 536 0.37 8.44 -5.41
CA THR A 536 0.42 9.69 -6.18
C THR A 536 -0.59 10.68 -5.64
N ASN A 537 -0.33 11.96 -5.87
CA ASN A 537 -1.20 13.04 -5.44
C ASN A 537 -2.63 12.84 -5.95
N SER A 538 -3.56 12.88 -5.02
CA SER A 538 -5.00 12.83 -5.21
C SER A 538 -5.58 14.22 -4.97
N VAL A 539 -6.57 14.58 -5.77
CA VAL A 539 -7.35 15.81 -5.57
C VAL A 539 -8.80 15.37 -5.48
N VAL A 540 -9.43 15.49 -4.33
CA VAL A 540 -10.80 15.00 -4.14
C VAL A 540 -11.68 16.09 -3.58
N ASP A 541 -12.74 16.40 -4.34
CA ASP A 541 -13.74 17.40 -4.00
C ASP A 541 -15.12 16.76 -3.84
N LEU A 542 -15.53 16.51 -2.59
CA LEU A 542 -16.79 15.87 -2.25
C LEU A 542 -18.03 16.74 -2.57
N THR A 543 -17.84 18.02 -2.89
CA THR A 543 -18.92 18.87 -3.42
C THR A 543 -19.19 18.63 -4.90
N ALA A 544 -18.27 17.95 -5.59
CA ALA A 544 -18.22 17.80 -7.05
C ALA A 544 -18.24 19.13 -7.81
N ALA A 545 -17.81 20.24 -7.19
CA ALA A 545 -17.71 21.54 -7.84
C ALA A 545 -16.47 21.62 -8.75
N LYS A 546 -15.38 20.94 -8.38
CA LYS A 546 -14.18 20.75 -9.18
C LYS A 546 -14.02 19.28 -9.57
N ALA A 547 -13.25 19.05 -10.62
CA ALA A 547 -12.86 17.71 -11.03
C ALA A 547 -11.99 17.09 -9.94
N SER A 548 -12.33 15.85 -9.53
CA SER A 548 -11.48 15.05 -8.66
C SER A 548 -10.53 14.20 -9.50
N SER A 549 -9.39 13.80 -8.94
CA SER A 549 -8.45 12.85 -9.54
C SER A 549 -7.85 11.94 -8.48
N ILE A 550 -7.80 10.64 -8.77
CA ILE A 550 -7.16 9.62 -7.93
C ILE A 550 -6.29 8.76 -8.85
N ALA A 551 -5.05 8.48 -8.44
CA ALA A 551 -4.08 7.73 -9.24
C ALA A 551 -3.90 8.28 -10.67
N GLY A 552 -3.96 9.61 -10.83
CA GLY A 552 -3.88 10.28 -12.14
C GLY A 552 -5.13 10.16 -13.02
N VAL A 553 -6.20 9.49 -12.58
CA VAL A 553 -7.47 9.36 -13.31
C VAL A 553 -8.45 10.40 -12.80
N THR A 554 -9.03 11.19 -13.72
CA THR A 554 -10.13 12.09 -13.40
C THR A 554 -11.38 11.30 -13.00
N LEU A 555 -11.90 11.59 -11.82
CA LEU A 555 -13.07 10.95 -11.24
C LEU A 555 -14.27 11.90 -11.28
N SER A 556 -15.39 11.42 -11.82
CA SER A 556 -16.68 12.10 -11.78
C SER A 556 -17.46 11.64 -10.54
N LEU A 557 -17.73 12.56 -9.63
CA LEU A 557 -18.48 12.33 -8.40
C LEU A 557 -19.89 12.88 -8.49
N THR A 558 -20.83 12.26 -7.76
CA THR A 558 -22.12 12.88 -7.47
C THR A 558 -21.99 13.71 -6.19
N ALA A 559 -22.40 14.97 -6.24
CA ALA A 559 -22.25 15.89 -5.12
C ALA A 559 -23.00 15.41 -3.85
N ASN A 560 -22.34 15.45 -2.70
CA ASN A 560 -22.91 15.11 -1.39
C ASN A 560 -23.48 13.67 -1.28
N THR A 561 -22.83 12.71 -1.91
CA THR A 561 -23.12 11.27 -1.73
C THR A 561 -21.97 10.52 -1.06
N ILE A 562 -20.96 11.24 -0.57
CA ILE A 562 -19.77 10.68 0.08
C ILE A 562 -19.45 11.57 1.27
N GLU A 563 -19.26 10.94 2.42
CA GLU A 563 -18.99 11.61 3.69
C GLU A 563 -17.55 11.42 4.14
N ASN A 564 -16.96 10.25 3.88
CA ASN A 564 -15.62 9.91 4.33
C ASN A 564 -14.64 9.86 3.15
N LEU A 565 -13.45 10.37 3.39
CA LEU A 565 -12.37 10.40 2.43
C LEU A 565 -11.06 10.09 3.15
N TYR A 566 -10.41 9.01 2.72
CA TYR A 566 -9.04 8.66 3.05
C TYR A 566 -8.19 8.81 1.79
N THR A 567 -7.13 9.60 1.82
CA THR A 567 -6.14 9.68 0.74
C THR A 567 -4.82 9.03 1.16
N GLY A 568 -3.80 9.12 0.31
CA GLY A 568 -2.73 8.13 0.19
C GLY A 568 -1.37 8.61 0.71
N ASP A 569 -0.29 8.19 0.03
CA ASP A 569 1.09 8.60 0.33
C ASP A 569 1.54 9.84 -0.49
N GLY A 570 0.64 10.45 -1.27
CA GLY A 570 0.92 11.60 -2.12
C GLY A 570 0.66 12.94 -1.41
N ASN A 571 1.09 14.05 -2.01
CA ASN A 571 0.71 15.38 -1.52
C ASN A 571 -0.70 15.71 -2.01
N ASP A 572 -1.68 15.39 -1.19
CA ASP A 572 -3.08 15.32 -1.54
C ASP A 572 -3.81 16.65 -1.30
N THR A 573 -4.90 16.85 -2.02
CA THR A 573 -5.80 18.00 -1.84
C THR A 573 -7.22 17.52 -1.56
N LEU A 574 -7.74 17.84 -0.38
CA LEU A 574 -9.04 17.36 0.10
C LEU A 574 -10.01 18.52 0.26
N ILE A 575 -11.24 18.35 -0.23
CA ILE A 575 -12.34 19.30 -0.04
C ILE A 575 -13.57 18.53 0.44
N GLY A 576 -14.01 18.81 1.67
CA GLY A 576 -15.24 18.25 2.23
C GLY A 576 -16.51 18.85 1.62
N SER A 577 -17.65 18.22 1.91
CA SER A 577 -18.97 18.68 1.45
C SER A 577 -19.67 19.50 2.54
N SER A 578 -20.98 19.76 2.40
CA SER A 578 -21.76 20.42 3.47
C SER A 578 -22.26 19.45 4.56
N ALA A 579 -21.94 18.15 4.41
CA ALA A 579 -22.26 17.10 5.37
C ALA A 579 -21.29 17.10 6.55
N ALA A 580 -21.44 16.16 7.48
CA ALA A 580 -20.41 15.90 8.49
C ALA A 580 -19.42 14.91 7.88
N ASN A 581 -18.22 15.38 7.52
CA ASN A 581 -17.22 14.58 6.82
C ASN A 581 -16.18 13.97 7.76
N THR A 582 -15.60 12.83 7.36
CA THR A 582 -14.31 12.36 7.89
C THR A 582 -13.27 12.49 6.79
N LEU A 583 -12.30 13.39 6.97
CA LEU A 583 -11.22 13.64 6.03
C LEU A 583 -9.91 13.22 6.69
N ASN A 584 -9.20 12.28 6.09
CA ASN A 584 -7.87 11.86 6.50
C ASN A 584 -6.96 11.94 5.27
N ALA A 585 -5.94 12.79 5.34
CA ALA A 585 -5.12 13.08 4.18
C ALA A 585 -3.99 12.04 3.97
N GLY A 586 -3.63 11.30 5.03
CA GLY A 586 -2.77 10.13 4.92
C GLY A 586 -1.32 10.47 5.20
N ARG A 587 -0.45 10.24 4.22
CA ARG A 587 0.97 10.58 4.25
C ARG A 587 1.23 11.59 3.13
N GLY A 588 2.13 12.52 3.35
CA GLY A 588 2.44 13.55 2.38
C GLY A 588 2.29 14.93 3.01
N ASN A 589 2.55 15.97 2.23
CA ASN A 589 2.31 17.34 2.65
C ASN A 589 0.98 17.79 2.05
N ASP A 590 -0.09 17.70 2.83
CA ASP A 590 -1.44 17.75 2.30
C ASP A 590 -2.11 19.12 2.46
N VAL A 591 -3.02 19.45 1.54
CA VAL A 591 -3.82 20.68 1.58
C VAL A 591 -5.29 20.33 1.74
N ILE A 592 -5.84 20.68 2.90
CA ILE A 592 -7.22 20.44 3.24
C ILE A 592 -7.99 21.76 3.19
N TYR A 593 -9.06 21.83 2.41
CA TYR A 593 -9.95 22.98 2.38
C TYR A 593 -11.10 22.76 3.37
N PHE A 594 -11.21 23.69 4.32
CA PHE A 594 -12.25 23.63 5.33
C PHE A 594 -13.63 23.75 4.70
N SER A 595 -14.48 22.76 4.98
CA SER A 595 -15.87 22.71 4.57
C SER A 595 -16.81 23.04 5.73
N PHE A 596 -18.08 23.34 5.43
CA PHE A 596 -19.08 23.50 6.49
C PHE A 596 -19.63 22.13 6.87
N GLY A 597 -19.75 21.86 8.17
CA GLY A 597 -20.09 20.52 8.63
C GLY A 597 -19.63 20.33 10.07
N ASN A 598 -19.98 19.18 10.65
CA ASN A 598 -19.31 18.71 11.87
C ASN A 598 -18.21 17.74 11.43
N ASP A 599 -17.10 18.27 10.94
CA ASP A 599 -16.10 17.44 10.27
C ASP A 599 -15.09 16.88 11.26
N ARG A 600 -14.54 15.72 10.94
CA ARG A 600 -13.32 15.19 11.54
C ARG A 600 -12.22 15.26 10.50
N ILE A 601 -11.21 16.07 10.77
CA ILE A 601 -10.09 16.33 9.87
C ILE A 601 -8.81 15.84 10.54
N ASP A 602 -8.04 15.06 9.80
CA ASP A 602 -6.76 14.48 10.20
C ASP A 602 -5.78 14.67 9.04
N GLY A 603 -4.75 15.51 9.18
CA GLY A 603 -3.75 15.68 8.11
C GLY A 603 -2.87 14.43 7.98
N GLY A 604 -2.59 13.75 9.10
CA GLY A 604 -1.86 12.49 9.09
C GLY A 604 -0.35 12.70 9.25
N GLN A 605 0.45 12.04 8.43
CA GLN A 605 1.92 12.10 8.50
C GLN A 605 2.47 13.04 7.42
N GLY A 606 3.14 14.10 7.84
CA GLY A 606 3.83 15.03 6.95
C GLY A 606 3.65 16.44 7.45
N VAL A 607 3.66 17.41 6.54
CA VAL A 607 3.43 18.83 6.86
C VAL A 607 2.16 19.29 6.17
N ASP A 608 1.09 19.41 6.94
CA ASP A 608 -0.25 19.61 6.42
C ASP A 608 -0.77 21.03 6.63
N SER A 609 -1.65 21.46 5.73
CA SER A 609 -2.28 22.78 5.76
C SER A 609 -3.80 22.70 5.71
N LEU A 610 -4.46 23.37 6.65
CA LEU A 610 -5.91 23.60 6.60
C LEU A 610 -6.21 25.04 6.15
N VAL A 611 -6.94 25.17 5.03
CA VAL A 611 -7.32 26.46 4.43
C VAL A 611 -8.76 26.82 4.77
N LEU A 612 -8.95 27.96 5.44
CA LEU A 612 -10.25 28.53 5.79
C LEU A 612 -10.46 29.86 5.05
N ASN A 613 -11.49 29.94 4.21
CA ASN A 613 -11.82 31.17 3.47
C ASN A 613 -12.59 32.20 4.32
N CYS A 614 -12.06 32.51 5.49
CA CYS A 614 -12.56 33.56 6.39
C CYS A 614 -11.41 34.12 7.23
N ALA A 615 -11.63 35.26 7.87
CA ALA A 615 -10.67 35.83 8.82
C ALA A 615 -10.69 35.01 10.13
N VAL A 616 -9.55 34.89 10.83
CA VAL A 616 -9.48 34.14 12.11
C VAL A 616 -10.46 34.69 13.16
N SER A 617 -10.77 35.99 13.08
CA SER A 617 -11.78 36.64 13.93
C SER A 617 -13.21 36.13 13.73
N LYS A 618 -13.47 35.32 12.70
CA LYS A 618 -14.80 34.77 12.36
C LYS A 618 -15.02 33.37 12.89
N ILE A 619 -13.99 32.71 13.41
CA ILE A 619 -14.13 31.40 14.02
C ILE A 619 -14.29 31.51 15.53
N ALA A 620 -14.98 30.52 16.10
CA ALA A 620 -14.93 30.18 17.51
C ALA A 620 -14.28 28.80 17.66
N GLY A 621 -13.73 28.48 18.82
CA GLY A 621 -13.13 27.17 19.01
C GLY A 621 -12.55 26.94 20.39
N SER A 622 -12.01 25.74 20.58
CA SER A 622 -11.35 25.33 21.82
C SER A 622 -10.37 24.19 21.56
N LEU A 623 -9.47 23.92 22.50
CA LEU A 623 -8.59 22.76 22.46
C LEU A 623 -9.22 21.58 23.21
N ALA A 624 -9.35 20.44 22.56
CA ALA A 624 -9.79 19.19 23.19
C ALA A 624 -8.69 18.58 24.06
N ALA A 625 -9.05 17.73 25.03
CA ALA A 625 -8.09 17.04 25.88
C ALA A 625 -7.14 16.10 25.10
N SER A 626 -7.54 15.68 23.90
CA SER A 626 -6.73 14.89 22.98
C SER A 626 -5.64 15.69 22.26
N GLY A 627 -5.67 17.03 22.34
CA GLY A 627 -4.86 17.90 21.48
C GLY A 627 -5.54 18.29 20.17
N ALA A 628 -6.73 17.77 19.85
CA ALA A 628 -7.46 18.22 18.66
C ALA A 628 -7.99 19.65 18.82
N LEU A 629 -7.90 20.47 17.77
CA LEU A 629 -8.55 21.77 17.71
C LEU A 629 -10.02 21.58 17.33
N LEU A 630 -10.92 22.15 18.13
CA LEU A 630 -12.34 22.22 17.83
C LEU A 630 -12.62 23.59 17.22
N ILE A 631 -12.93 23.64 15.92
CA ILE A 631 -13.11 24.88 15.15
C ILE A 631 -14.56 25.01 14.69
N SER A 632 -15.13 26.20 14.84
CA SER A 632 -16.50 26.54 14.45
C SER A 632 -16.50 27.83 13.64
N ALA A 633 -16.66 27.72 12.31
CA ALA A 633 -16.84 28.87 11.42
C ALA A 633 -18.32 29.28 11.27
N LYS A 634 -19.25 28.46 11.75
CA LYS A 634 -20.70 28.67 11.67
C LYS A 634 -21.38 28.16 12.94
N ALA A 635 -22.30 28.96 13.48
CA ALA A 635 -22.97 28.65 14.73
C ALA A 635 -23.72 27.30 14.65
N GLY A 636 -23.39 26.38 15.56
CA GLY A 636 -23.98 25.04 15.63
C GLY A 636 -23.20 23.95 14.90
N GLU A 637 -22.11 24.30 14.20
CA GLU A 637 -21.20 23.39 13.50
C GLU A 637 -19.82 23.46 14.15
N VAL A 638 -19.23 22.31 14.47
CA VAL A 638 -17.91 22.20 15.11
C VAL A 638 -17.14 21.05 14.46
N SER A 639 -16.02 21.38 13.82
CA SER A 639 -15.09 20.41 13.25
C SER A 639 -13.92 20.16 14.19
N SER A 640 -13.50 18.91 14.30
CA SER A 640 -12.31 18.48 15.03
C SER A 640 -11.15 18.35 14.06
N VAL A 641 -10.00 18.96 14.38
CA VAL A 641 -8.79 18.94 13.55
C VAL A 641 -7.61 18.42 14.36
N CYS A 642 -6.89 17.43 13.85
CA CYS A 642 -5.63 16.93 14.40
C CYS A 642 -4.59 16.75 13.29
N ASN A 643 -3.32 16.66 13.69
CA ASN A 643 -2.19 16.44 12.79
C ASN A 643 -2.22 17.42 11.60
N VAL A 644 -2.28 18.71 11.91
CA VAL A 644 -2.21 19.79 10.91
C VAL A 644 -1.30 20.87 11.48
N GLU A 645 -0.23 21.18 10.74
CA GLU A 645 0.84 22.04 11.18
C GLU A 645 0.50 23.52 10.92
N SER A 646 -0.18 23.81 9.81
CA SER A 646 -0.48 25.17 9.36
C SER A 646 -1.97 25.44 9.09
N PHE A 647 -2.43 26.63 9.44
CA PHE A 647 -3.81 27.08 9.28
C PHE A 647 -3.85 28.40 8.52
N THR A 648 -4.34 28.37 7.29
CA THR A 648 -4.41 29.55 6.42
C THR A 648 -5.80 30.18 6.48
N PHE A 649 -5.87 31.43 6.93
CA PHE A 649 -7.08 32.26 6.95
C PHE A 649 -6.94 33.39 5.92
N SER A 650 -8.06 34.06 5.59
CA SER A 650 -8.02 35.20 4.65
C SER A 650 -7.20 36.41 5.15
N ASP A 651 -6.85 36.43 6.44
CA ASP A 651 -6.09 37.49 7.10
C ASP A 651 -4.68 37.05 7.57
N GLY A 652 -4.25 35.83 7.25
CA GLY A 652 -2.90 35.33 7.53
C GLY A 652 -2.83 33.83 7.82
N THR A 653 -1.61 33.32 7.98
CA THR A 653 -1.33 31.92 8.33
C THR A 653 -0.89 31.81 9.79
N TYR A 654 -1.33 30.76 10.47
CA TYR A 654 -1.07 30.50 11.87
C TYR A 654 -0.57 29.07 12.03
N SER A 655 0.44 28.85 12.89
CA SER A 655 0.80 27.49 13.30
C SER A 655 -0.24 26.90 14.26
N TYR A 656 -0.23 25.58 14.40
CA TYR A 656 -1.05 24.87 15.40
C TYR A 656 -0.98 25.53 16.79
N ASP A 657 0.23 25.77 17.31
CA ASP A 657 0.44 26.30 18.65
C ASP A 657 -0.18 27.69 18.85
N GLN A 658 -0.12 28.53 17.83
CA GLN A 658 -0.66 29.88 17.89
C GLN A 658 -2.18 29.85 17.88
N LEU A 659 -2.76 29.04 16.99
CA LEU A 659 -4.20 28.88 16.92
C LEU A 659 -4.73 28.25 18.22
N ALA A 660 -4.06 27.23 18.75
CA ALA A 660 -4.39 26.61 20.03
C ALA A 660 -4.38 27.63 21.18
N LYS A 661 -3.34 28.47 21.27
CA LYS A 661 -3.22 29.55 22.28
C LYS A 661 -4.34 30.59 22.14
N LEU A 662 -4.69 30.98 20.90
CA LEU A 662 -5.79 31.92 20.61
C LEU A 662 -7.15 31.36 21.05
N LEU A 663 -7.42 30.09 20.75
CA LEU A 663 -8.70 29.45 21.09
C LEU A 663 -8.85 29.18 22.60
N ALA A 664 -7.76 28.82 23.28
CA ALA A 664 -7.76 28.61 24.74
C ALA A 664 -8.09 29.87 25.56
N ALA A 665 -7.87 31.07 25.00
CA ALA A 665 -8.11 32.35 25.68
C ALA A 665 -9.59 32.80 25.73
N GLY A 666 -10.52 32.07 25.11
CA GLY A 666 -11.96 32.30 25.27
C GLY A 666 -12.60 33.41 24.40
N GLY A 667 -11.93 33.84 23.31
CA GLY A 667 -12.52 34.71 22.28
C GLY A 667 -11.57 35.77 21.71
N VAL A 668 -11.46 35.79 20.38
CA VAL A 668 -10.53 36.52 19.50
C VAL A 668 -10.28 38.00 19.84
N SER A 669 -9.07 38.28 20.35
CA SER A 669 -8.34 39.53 20.11
C SER A 669 -7.10 39.21 19.28
N ALA A 670 -6.95 39.89 18.13
CA ALA A 670 -5.91 39.66 17.14
C ALA A 670 -4.50 39.60 17.75
N GLY A 671 -3.95 38.39 17.83
CA GLY A 671 -2.50 38.18 17.82
C GLY A 671 -1.99 38.48 16.42
N GLN A 672 -0.80 39.06 16.29
CA GLN A 672 -0.20 39.33 14.99
C GLN A 672 -0.02 38.02 14.20
N PRO A 673 -0.27 38.00 12.87
CA PRO A 673 0.14 36.90 12.01
C PRO A 673 1.66 36.74 12.12
N VAL A 674 2.14 35.51 12.10
CA VAL A 674 3.59 35.26 12.13
C VAL A 674 4.20 35.54 10.79
N SER A 675 5.35 36.19 10.83
CA SER A 675 6.46 35.84 9.98
C SER A 675 7.24 34.77 10.76
N GLN A 676 7.38 33.56 10.22
CA GLN A 676 8.01 32.34 10.78
C GLN A 676 7.24 31.47 11.80
N VAL A 677 7.30 30.15 11.61
CA VAL A 677 6.73 29.09 12.46
C VAL A 677 7.54 28.90 13.77
N PRO A 678 6.88 28.80 14.95
CA PRO A 678 7.52 28.41 16.22
C PRO A 678 7.61 26.89 16.42
N SER A 679 8.69 26.47 17.08
CA SER A 679 8.94 25.13 17.65
C SER A 679 8.12 24.82 18.92
N GLU A 680 7.83 23.55 19.23
CA GLU A 680 7.63 23.05 20.62
C GLU A 680 8.04 21.56 20.85
N PRO A 681 8.26 21.14 22.14
CA PRO A 681 8.97 19.91 22.53
C PRO A 681 8.14 18.84 23.28
N ALA A 682 8.59 17.59 23.14
CA ALA A 682 8.60 16.43 24.05
C ALA A 682 7.31 15.93 24.78
N GLY A 683 6.98 14.67 24.49
CA GLY A 683 6.51 13.64 25.45
C GLY A 683 6.66 12.26 24.79
N GLY A 684 7.11 11.15 25.38
CA GLY A 684 7.43 10.77 26.75
C GLY A 684 7.51 9.24 26.75
N GLY A 685 8.72 8.67 26.68
CA GLY A 685 8.95 7.22 26.60
C GLY A 685 10.36 6.80 27.05
N SER A 686 10.60 6.85 28.37
CA SER A 686 11.60 6.08 29.16
C SER A 686 13.05 5.92 28.64
N GLY A 687 13.87 6.94 28.89
CA GLY A 687 15.12 6.86 29.69
C GLY A 687 16.34 6.07 29.18
N VAL A 688 17.34 6.80 28.64
CA VAL A 688 18.78 6.62 28.93
C VAL A 688 19.47 8.00 28.85
N THR A 689 20.22 8.38 29.88
CA THR A 689 20.98 9.64 30.00
C THR A 689 22.35 9.58 29.32
N VAL A 690 22.78 10.64 28.63
CA VAL A 690 24.21 10.98 28.43
C VAL A 690 24.40 12.51 28.52
N GLU A 691 25.48 12.93 29.20
CA GLU A 691 25.80 14.29 29.66
C GLU A 691 26.35 15.25 28.56
N THR A 692 26.16 16.55 28.82
CA THR A 692 26.58 17.79 28.10
C THR A 692 28.12 18.07 28.10
N PRO A 693 28.67 19.06 27.33
CA PRO A 693 28.79 20.44 27.89
C PRO A 693 28.83 21.66 26.92
N ALA A 694 28.35 22.79 27.46
CA ALA A 694 28.81 24.20 27.35
C ALA A 694 28.46 25.12 26.15
N SER A 695 27.37 25.87 26.35
CA SER A 695 27.16 27.33 26.23
C SER A 695 28.09 28.22 25.37
N GLY A 696 27.47 28.86 24.37
CA GLY A 696 27.78 30.21 23.90
C GLY A 696 26.49 30.82 23.35
N THR A 697 26.07 31.97 23.86
CA THR A 697 24.87 32.69 23.39
C THR A 697 25.17 33.44 22.09
N PRO A 698 24.40 33.26 21.01
CA PRO A 698 24.38 34.19 19.88
C PRO A 698 23.24 35.19 20.05
N THR A 699 23.57 36.46 19.95
CA THR A 699 22.66 37.58 19.74
C THR A 699 21.99 37.46 18.38
N GLU A 700 20.67 37.71 18.34
CA GLU A 700 19.86 37.88 17.13
C GLU A 700 20.57 38.74 16.08
N HIS A 701 20.53 38.32 14.82
CA HIS A 701 20.34 39.21 13.68
C HIS A 701 19.67 38.43 12.55
N ALA A 702 18.62 39.03 12.01
CA ALA A 702 17.63 38.43 11.15
C ALA A 702 17.98 38.57 9.67
N ALA A 703 17.86 37.48 8.94
CA ALA A 703 17.38 37.44 7.56
C ALA A 703 16.58 36.14 7.42
N THR A 704 15.28 36.22 7.63
CA THR A 704 14.37 35.08 7.52
C THR A 704 13.86 35.09 6.09
N SER A 705 14.33 34.17 5.26
CA SER A 705 13.89 34.06 3.86
C SER A 705 12.38 33.78 3.79
N PRO A 706 11.62 34.52 2.97
CA PRO A 706 10.18 34.30 2.80
C PRO A 706 9.81 33.15 1.85
N TYR A 707 10.77 32.40 1.30
CA TYR A 707 10.51 31.40 0.25
C TYR A 707 11.08 30.02 0.57
N GLY A 708 10.27 29.16 1.20
CA GLY A 708 10.47 27.71 1.27
C GLY A 708 11.42 27.17 2.36
N ASP A 709 12.39 27.97 2.82
CA ASP A 709 13.34 27.60 3.89
C ASP A 709 12.77 27.84 5.30
N ALA A 710 11.80 28.75 5.43
CA ALA A 710 11.27 29.19 6.73
C ALA A 710 10.58 28.09 7.57
N ASP A 711 10.17 26.99 6.93
CA ASP A 711 9.46 25.85 7.54
C ASP A 711 10.30 24.55 7.48
N HIS A 712 11.54 24.63 6.97
CA HIS A 712 12.45 23.49 6.87
C HIS A 712 13.12 23.22 8.22
N VAL A 713 12.97 22.01 8.76
CA VAL A 713 13.63 21.58 10.00
C VAL A 713 15.01 21.01 9.70
N TYR A 714 16.03 21.85 9.84
CA TYR A 714 17.42 21.42 9.67
C TYR A 714 17.93 20.58 10.85
N ALA A 715 18.65 19.50 10.53
CA ALA A 715 19.28 18.59 11.46
C ALA A 715 20.36 19.27 12.33
N ALA A 716 21.02 20.30 11.79
CA ALA A 716 21.95 21.16 12.53
C ALA A 716 22.12 22.52 11.84
N SER A 717 22.74 23.48 12.54
CA SER A 717 23.11 24.78 11.98
C SER A 717 24.61 25.04 12.09
N LEU A 718 25.24 25.39 10.97
CA LEU A 718 26.63 25.82 10.86
C LEU A 718 26.62 27.33 10.60
N ASN A 719 27.28 28.10 11.47
CA ASN A 719 27.38 29.55 11.33
C ASN A 719 28.83 29.95 11.10
N GLY A 720 29.06 30.77 10.07
CA GLY A 720 30.32 31.44 9.76
C GLY A 720 30.55 32.66 10.63
N THR A 721 31.36 33.57 10.12
CA THR A 721 31.80 34.81 10.76
C THR A 721 31.73 35.96 9.76
N ALA A 722 32.13 37.17 10.16
CA ALA A 722 32.19 38.31 9.25
C ALA A 722 33.47 38.34 8.36
N ALA A 723 34.07 37.18 8.08
CA ALA A 723 35.29 37.03 7.29
C ALA A 723 35.15 35.82 6.36
N ASP A 724 35.95 35.78 5.28
CA ASP A 724 35.94 34.68 4.30
C ASP A 724 36.08 33.28 4.95
N ASP A 725 34.99 32.54 4.95
CA ASP A 725 34.83 31.25 5.61
C ASP A 725 34.70 30.08 4.63
N ARG A 726 34.94 28.87 5.15
CA ARG A 726 34.71 27.63 4.40
C ARG A 726 33.96 26.65 5.27
N LEU A 727 32.68 26.48 4.96
CA LEU A 727 31.76 25.61 5.69
C LEU A 727 31.36 24.42 4.79
N THR A 728 31.15 23.26 5.41
CA THR A 728 30.75 22.05 4.71
C THR A 728 29.84 21.26 5.62
N GLY A 729 28.64 20.96 5.14
CA GLY A 729 27.65 20.11 5.77
C GLY A 729 28.01 18.63 5.69
N THR A 730 27.03 17.79 5.95
CA THR A 730 27.14 16.34 6.05
C THR A 730 26.13 15.66 5.14
N ALA A 731 25.63 14.48 5.50
CA ALA A 731 24.62 13.79 4.71
C ALA A 731 23.20 13.97 5.30
N ALA A 732 23.04 14.95 6.19
CA ALA A 732 21.78 15.31 6.79
C ALA A 732 21.46 16.75 6.36
N GLY A 733 20.18 17.09 6.23
CA GLY A 733 19.80 18.45 5.83
C GLY A 733 20.15 19.47 6.90
N GLU A 734 21.03 20.41 6.58
CA GLU A 734 21.59 21.39 7.51
C GLU A 734 21.35 22.83 7.08
N ARG A 735 21.30 23.69 8.08
CA ARG A 735 21.36 25.12 7.89
C ARG A 735 22.83 25.57 7.84
N ILE A 736 23.26 26.25 6.79
CA ILE A 736 24.60 26.81 6.67
C ILE A 736 24.49 28.32 6.41
N ASP A 737 24.98 29.15 7.35
CA ASP A 737 24.98 30.60 7.26
C ASP A 737 26.43 31.13 7.13
N GLY A 738 26.78 31.77 6.01
CA GLY A 738 28.10 32.36 5.77
C GLY A 738 28.37 33.66 6.55
N LEU A 739 27.37 34.56 6.55
CA LEU A 739 27.34 35.89 7.19
C LEU A 739 27.98 37.00 6.34
N ASP A 740 29.11 37.61 6.72
CA ASP A 740 29.76 38.60 5.84
C ASP A 740 31.10 38.00 5.38
N GLY A 741 31.52 38.19 4.13
CA GLY A 741 32.77 37.62 3.64
C GLY A 741 32.62 37.05 2.24
N ALA A 742 33.72 36.65 1.60
CA ALA A 742 33.65 35.85 0.39
C ALA A 742 33.78 34.36 0.75
N ASP A 743 32.64 33.72 0.97
CA ASP A 743 32.53 32.41 1.59
C ASP A 743 32.47 31.27 0.59
N LYS A 744 32.81 30.06 1.08
CA LYS A 744 32.66 28.81 0.34
C LYS A 744 31.85 27.83 1.15
N LEU A 745 30.60 27.67 0.76
CA LEU A 745 29.59 26.90 1.46
C LEU A 745 29.22 25.66 0.64
N ARG A 746 28.99 24.53 1.31
CA ARG A 746 28.71 23.25 0.64
C ARG A 746 27.80 22.38 1.49
N GLY A 747 26.64 21.98 0.98
CA GLY A 747 25.62 21.16 1.65
C GLY A 747 26.04 19.71 1.80
N MET A 748 26.40 19.09 0.67
CA MET A 748 26.81 17.69 0.49
C MET A 748 25.64 16.74 0.21
N ALA A 749 24.96 16.19 1.20
CA ALA A 749 23.79 15.37 0.93
C ALA A 749 22.69 15.63 1.96
N GLY A 750 21.44 15.42 1.56
CA GLY A 750 20.28 15.81 2.36
C GLY A 750 19.82 17.21 2.00
N ASP A 751 18.64 17.58 2.48
CA ASP A 751 17.97 18.80 2.02
C ASP A 751 18.48 20.00 2.84
N ASP A 752 19.42 20.75 2.29
CA ASP A 752 20.18 21.80 2.95
C ASP A 752 19.55 23.18 2.77
N GLY A 753 19.81 24.07 3.72
CA GLY A 753 19.47 25.49 3.65
C GLY A 753 20.75 26.30 3.73
N ILE A 754 21.19 26.89 2.64
CA ILE A 754 22.48 27.57 2.56
C ILE A 754 22.29 29.04 2.25
N HIS A 755 22.75 29.92 3.15
CA HIS A 755 22.76 31.38 2.98
C HIS A 755 24.20 31.87 2.91
N GLY A 756 24.56 32.52 1.80
CA GLY A 756 25.84 33.18 1.60
C GLY A 756 26.03 34.35 2.56
N GLY A 757 25.02 35.23 2.62
CA GLY A 757 25.07 36.47 3.35
C GLY A 757 25.67 37.61 2.50
N ASN A 758 26.40 38.55 3.10
CA ASN A 758 27.00 39.65 2.35
C ASN A 758 28.41 39.30 1.84
N GLY A 759 28.60 39.26 0.53
CA GLY A 759 29.89 39.16 -0.14
C GLY A 759 29.80 38.33 -1.41
N ASP A 760 30.93 38.06 -2.06
CA ASP A 760 30.94 37.28 -3.31
C ASP A 760 31.13 35.80 -2.96
N ASP A 761 30.04 35.06 -2.80
CA ASP A 761 30.02 33.71 -2.25
C ASP A 761 30.03 32.61 -3.32
N THR A 762 30.48 31.42 -2.91
CA THR A 762 30.36 30.20 -3.71
C THR A 762 29.58 29.14 -2.93
N ILE A 763 28.40 28.78 -3.43
CA ILE A 763 27.45 27.87 -2.79
C ILE A 763 27.28 26.62 -3.65
N TYR A 764 27.32 25.46 -2.99
CA TYR A 764 27.05 24.14 -3.57
C TYR A 764 25.99 23.44 -2.72
N GLY A 765 24.82 23.11 -3.27
CA GLY A 765 23.84 22.25 -2.62
C GLY A 765 24.32 20.80 -2.57
N ASP A 766 24.70 20.28 -3.74
CA ASP A 766 25.06 18.87 -4.01
C ASP A 766 23.81 17.95 -4.02
N ASP A 767 23.72 16.84 -3.28
CA ASP A 767 22.60 15.88 -3.40
C ASP A 767 21.46 16.21 -2.40
N GLY A 768 20.33 16.76 -2.81
CA GLY A 768 19.27 17.14 -1.88
C GLY A 768 18.17 17.97 -2.52
N HIS A 769 17.12 18.31 -1.77
CA HIS A 769 16.16 19.34 -2.14
C HIS A 769 16.51 20.63 -1.41
N ASP A 770 17.46 21.38 -1.98
CA ASP A 770 18.15 22.42 -1.26
C ASP A 770 17.48 23.79 -1.40
N TYR A 771 17.65 24.62 -0.39
CA TYR A 771 17.26 26.03 -0.38
C TYR A 771 18.52 26.89 -0.38
N LEU A 772 18.87 27.46 -1.53
CA LEU A 772 20.14 28.15 -1.75
C LEU A 772 19.92 29.65 -1.94
N TYR A 773 20.53 30.46 -1.09
CA TYR A 773 20.42 31.91 -1.08
C TYR A 773 21.81 32.54 -1.17
N GLY A 774 22.09 33.30 -2.23
CA GLY A 774 23.31 34.11 -2.34
C GLY A 774 23.27 35.35 -1.44
N ASP A 775 22.06 35.85 -1.15
CA ASP A 775 21.80 37.07 -0.38
C ASP A 775 22.39 38.34 -1.01
N GLY A 776 23.63 38.72 -0.71
CA GLY A 776 24.12 40.05 -1.08
C GLY A 776 25.54 40.05 -1.63
N GLY A 777 25.71 40.08 -2.94
CA GLY A 777 27.02 40.26 -3.56
C GLY A 777 27.04 39.81 -5.01
N VAL A 778 28.12 39.18 -5.47
CA VAL A 778 28.14 38.54 -6.80
C VAL A 778 28.48 37.07 -6.62
N ASP A 779 27.43 36.26 -6.59
CA ASP A 779 27.49 34.88 -6.12
C ASP A 779 27.62 33.88 -7.26
N THR A 780 28.09 32.69 -6.91
CA THR A 780 28.06 31.51 -7.76
C THR A 780 27.37 30.38 -7.00
N ILE A 781 26.19 29.98 -7.48
CA ILE A 781 25.32 28.99 -6.85
C ILE A 781 25.16 27.78 -7.77
N MET A 782 25.39 26.59 -7.24
CA MET A 782 25.14 25.30 -7.91
C MET A 782 24.19 24.49 -7.04
N GLY A 783 22.98 24.21 -7.58
CA GLY A 783 21.93 23.40 -6.96
C GLY A 783 22.44 21.99 -6.69
N GLY A 784 22.54 21.19 -7.75
CA GLY A 784 23.10 19.86 -7.68
C GLY A 784 22.07 18.84 -8.11
N ALA A 785 21.87 17.77 -7.36
CA ALA A 785 20.89 16.74 -7.68
C ALA A 785 19.68 16.83 -6.75
N GLY A 786 18.50 17.05 -7.33
CA GLY A 786 17.23 17.19 -6.62
C GLY A 786 16.54 18.48 -7.05
N ASN A 787 15.33 18.73 -6.53
CA ASN A 787 14.52 19.89 -6.91
C ASN A 787 14.82 21.06 -5.99
N ASP A 788 15.69 21.95 -6.44
CA ASP A 788 16.23 22.99 -5.59
C ASP A 788 15.45 24.30 -5.69
N TRP A 789 15.49 25.10 -4.63
CA TRP A 789 15.00 26.47 -4.59
C TRP A 789 16.18 27.40 -4.55
N ILE A 790 16.37 28.20 -5.61
CA ILE A 790 17.58 29.01 -5.77
C ILE A 790 17.23 30.49 -5.90
N PHE A 791 17.79 31.30 -5.01
CA PHE A 791 17.67 32.75 -4.98
C PHE A 791 19.06 33.39 -5.01
N GLY A 792 19.38 34.12 -6.07
CA GLY A 792 20.66 34.85 -6.19
C GLY A 792 20.80 35.94 -5.13
N GLY A 793 19.72 36.67 -4.88
CA GLY A 793 19.73 37.82 -3.99
C GLY A 793 20.07 39.10 -4.74
N THR A 794 20.68 40.07 -4.05
CA THR A 794 21.15 41.29 -4.71
C THR A 794 22.49 41.05 -5.35
N GLY A 795 22.60 41.21 -6.66
CA GLY A 795 23.83 40.79 -7.31
C GLY A 795 23.72 40.61 -8.81
N ALA A 796 24.82 40.19 -9.42
CA ALA A 796 24.81 39.73 -10.80
C ALA A 796 25.27 38.27 -10.82
N ASP A 797 24.38 37.39 -10.40
CA ASP A 797 24.75 36.07 -9.91
C ASP A 797 24.83 35.03 -11.04
N ARG A 798 25.59 33.97 -10.76
CA ARG A 798 25.75 32.83 -11.65
C ARG A 798 25.08 31.63 -11.03
N ILE A 799 23.97 31.22 -11.62
CA ILE A 799 23.11 30.18 -11.07
C ILE A 799 23.08 28.97 -12.00
N TYR A 800 23.24 27.79 -11.41
CA TYR A 800 23.14 26.49 -12.06
C TYR A 800 22.17 25.65 -11.22
N GLY A 801 21.07 25.17 -11.81
CA GLY A 801 20.15 24.23 -11.13
C GLY A 801 20.71 22.81 -11.13
N GLU A 802 21.42 22.46 -12.21
CA GLU A 802 21.93 21.12 -12.49
C GLU A 802 20.83 20.07 -12.74
N ALA A 803 20.63 19.08 -11.86
CA ALA A 803 19.78 17.92 -12.15
C ALA A 803 18.55 17.88 -11.24
N GLY A 804 17.38 18.25 -11.76
CA GLY A 804 16.13 18.21 -11.01
C GLY A 804 15.08 19.09 -11.67
N ALA A 805 13.96 19.27 -10.98
CA ALA A 805 12.92 20.23 -11.33
C ALA A 805 13.05 21.47 -10.45
N ASP A 806 13.93 22.38 -10.85
CA ASP A 806 14.39 23.46 -9.97
C ASP A 806 13.47 24.68 -10.02
N THR A 807 13.46 25.46 -8.94
CA THR A 807 12.70 26.71 -8.84
C THR A 807 13.64 27.87 -8.64
N PHE A 808 13.82 28.67 -9.69
CA PHE A 808 14.61 29.89 -9.65
C PHE A 808 13.73 31.07 -9.24
N VAL A 809 14.10 31.75 -8.16
CA VAL A 809 13.30 32.83 -7.58
C VAL A 809 13.92 34.18 -7.95
N PHE A 810 13.10 35.12 -8.39
CA PHE A 810 13.51 36.51 -8.65
C PHE A 810 12.58 37.48 -7.92
N ASP A 811 13.16 38.54 -7.37
CA ASP A 811 12.40 39.67 -6.82
C ASP A 811 12.31 40.79 -7.87
N ALA A 812 11.11 41.11 -8.32
CA ALA A 812 10.85 42.19 -9.27
C ALA A 812 11.16 43.58 -8.70
N ALA A 813 11.40 43.70 -7.39
CA ALA A 813 11.92 44.91 -6.78
C ALA A 813 13.44 45.10 -6.99
N ASP A 814 14.19 44.04 -7.31
CA ASP A 814 15.61 44.13 -7.64
C ASP A 814 15.87 44.09 -9.14
N LEU A 815 16.04 45.28 -9.71
CA LEU A 815 16.33 45.50 -11.13
C LEU A 815 17.73 46.08 -11.34
N SER A 816 18.54 46.13 -10.28
CA SER A 816 19.77 46.92 -10.23
C SER A 816 20.96 46.18 -10.84
N ALA A 817 20.93 44.86 -10.77
CA ALA A 817 21.85 43.92 -11.39
C ALA A 817 21.07 42.66 -11.79
N MET A 818 21.52 41.96 -12.84
CA MET A 818 20.73 40.90 -13.49
C MET A 818 21.50 39.59 -13.43
N ASP A 819 20.81 38.56 -12.95
CA ASP A 819 21.36 37.22 -12.80
C ASP A 819 21.40 36.46 -14.11
N THR A 820 22.17 35.39 -14.14
CA THR A 820 22.16 34.42 -15.23
C THR A 820 21.98 33.01 -14.72
N ILE A 821 20.91 32.35 -15.18
CA ILE A 821 20.74 30.90 -15.10
C ILE A 821 21.44 30.26 -16.30
N TYR A 822 22.31 29.28 -16.05
CA TYR A 822 23.20 28.75 -17.08
C TYR A 822 22.68 27.47 -17.77
N ASP A 823 21.74 26.77 -17.17
CA ASP A 823 21.32 25.42 -17.56
C ASP A 823 19.81 25.14 -17.49
N PHE A 824 18.96 26.17 -17.43
CA PHE A 824 17.50 26.05 -17.34
C PHE A 824 16.92 25.01 -18.32
N ASN A 825 16.23 24.00 -17.80
CA ASN A 825 15.64 22.93 -18.59
C ASN A 825 14.17 22.68 -18.22
N ALA A 826 13.29 23.30 -19.00
CA ALA A 826 11.84 23.08 -18.93
C ALA A 826 11.40 21.61 -19.01
N ALA A 827 12.16 20.75 -19.70
CA ALA A 827 11.80 19.34 -19.84
C ALA A 827 12.05 18.53 -18.54
N ASP A 828 12.96 19.01 -17.68
CA ASP A 828 13.25 18.40 -16.40
C ASP A 828 12.29 18.92 -15.30
N GLY A 829 11.57 20.01 -15.57
CA GLY A 829 10.54 20.56 -14.68
C GLY A 829 10.90 21.91 -14.07
N ASP A 830 11.96 22.56 -14.57
CA ASP A 830 12.41 23.86 -14.07
C ASP A 830 11.35 24.94 -14.20
N ARG A 831 11.30 25.79 -13.18
CA ARG A 831 10.32 26.86 -13.00
C ARG A 831 11.00 28.16 -12.60
N ILE A 832 10.34 29.25 -12.95
CA ILE A 832 10.73 30.60 -12.53
C ILE A 832 9.59 31.17 -11.69
N LEU A 833 9.91 31.51 -10.45
CA LEU A 833 9.02 32.21 -9.52
C LEU A 833 9.41 33.69 -9.46
N ILE A 834 8.44 34.57 -9.70
CA ILE A 834 8.65 36.02 -9.61
C ILE A 834 7.87 36.56 -8.42
N THR A 835 8.56 37.34 -7.61
CA THR A 835 8.03 37.91 -6.38
C THR A 835 8.13 39.44 -6.42
N GLY A 836 7.43 40.15 -5.53
CA GLY A 836 7.49 41.62 -5.48
C GLY A 836 6.82 42.37 -6.65
N ALA A 837 6.25 41.66 -7.63
CA ALA A 837 5.62 42.26 -8.80
C ALA A 837 4.24 42.87 -8.49
N GLY A 838 3.93 44.00 -9.13
CA GLY A 838 2.60 44.61 -9.02
C GLY A 838 1.53 43.85 -9.81
N ASN A 839 0.26 43.94 -9.40
CA ASN A 839 -0.88 43.23 -10.01
C ASN A 839 -1.13 43.50 -11.52
N SER A 840 -0.46 44.50 -12.09
CA SER A 840 -0.55 44.86 -13.52
C SER A 840 0.65 44.38 -14.33
N ALA A 841 1.66 43.77 -13.68
CA ALA A 841 2.87 43.32 -14.34
C ALA A 841 2.59 42.08 -15.19
N THR A 842 3.11 42.06 -16.42
CA THR A 842 3.11 40.88 -17.29
C THR A 842 4.54 40.48 -17.60
N PHE A 843 4.78 39.20 -17.89
CA PHE A 843 6.12 38.68 -18.11
C PHE A 843 6.21 37.95 -19.44
N ASP A 844 7.29 38.22 -20.17
CA ASP A 844 7.57 37.65 -21.47
C ASP A 844 9.01 37.10 -21.53
N ILE A 845 9.21 36.03 -22.31
CA ILE A 845 10.54 35.52 -22.62
C ILE A 845 10.98 36.12 -23.96
N VAL A 846 12.02 36.97 -23.93
CA VAL A 846 12.49 37.70 -25.10
C VAL A 846 13.88 37.25 -25.52
N THR A 847 14.06 37.02 -26.82
CA THR A 847 15.39 36.73 -27.39
C THR A 847 15.95 37.97 -28.08
N SER A 848 17.06 38.51 -27.56
CA SER A 848 17.73 39.68 -28.13
C SER A 848 19.23 39.44 -28.26
N ALA A 849 19.79 39.79 -29.42
CA ALA A 849 21.22 39.63 -29.74
C ALA A 849 21.80 38.21 -29.50
N GLY A 850 20.98 37.17 -29.61
CA GLY A 850 21.38 35.77 -29.41
C GLY A 850 21.44 35.32 -27.95
N SER A 851 20.79 36.04 -27.04
CA SER A 851 20.56 35.63 -25.66
C SER A 851 19.08 35.72 -25.32
N THR A 852 18.62 34.85 -24.43
CA THR A 852 17.23 34.79 -23.95
C THR A 852 17.14 35.47 -22.59
N TYR A 853 16.09 36.25 -22.39
CA TYR A 853 15.85 37.00 -21.16
C TYR A 853 14.41 36.82 -20.71
N LEU A 854 14.22 36.88 -19.39
CA LEU A 854 12.94 37.12 -18.76
C LEU A 854 12.71 38.63 -18.66
N GLU A 855 11.68 39.14 -19.33
CA GLU A 855 11.28 40.54 -19.37
C GLU A 855 9.96 40.75 -18.62
N MET A 856 9.89 41.79 -17.80
CA MET A 856 8.70 42.26 -17.10
C MET A 856 8.21 43.55 -17.77
N HIS A 857 6.90 43.66 -17.96
CA HIS A 857 6.21 44.85 -18.43
C HIS A 857 5.27 45.37 -17.35
N ASP A 858 5.48 46.61 -16.90
CA ASP A 858 4.62 47.25 -15.90
C ASP A 858 4.30 48.72 -16.25
N GLU A 859 3.73 49.48 -15.31
CA GLU A 859 3.40 50.90 -15.51
C GLU A 859 4.64 51.80 -15.66
N ALA A 860 5.83 51.34 -15.25
CA ALA A 860 7.10 52.04 -15.30
C ALA A 860 7.90 51.74 -16.60
N GLY A 861 7.67 50.59 -17.24
CA GLY A 861 8.22 50.24 -18.54
C GLY A 861 8.58 48.75 -18.67
N ASP A 862 9.50 48.46 -19.58
CA ASP A 862 10.03 47.12 -19.82
C ASP A 862 11.34 46.93 -19.03
N HIS A 863 11.44 45.83 -18.28
CA HIS A 863 12.54 45.54 -17.36
C HIS A 863 13.06 44.11 -17.57
N LEU A 864 14.37 43.93 -17.71
CA LEU A 864 14.98 42.59 -17.77
C LEU A 864 15.26 42.10 -16.36
N LEU A 865 14.71 40.94 -16.00
CA LEU A 865 14.85 40.33 -14.67
C LEU A 865 16.00 39.34 -14.61
N ALA A 866 16.09 38.45 -15.60
CA ALA A 866 17.11 37.40 -15.63
C ALA A 866 17.53 37.06 -17.05
N ARG A 867 18.79 36.66 -17.23
CA ARG A 867 19.24 36.03 -18.46
C ARG A 867 19.16 34.51 -18.33
N LEU A 868 18.50 33.86 -19.29
CA LEU A 868 18.31 32.42 -19.30
C LEU A 868 19.21 31.78 -20.37
N LYS A 869 19.92 30.73 -19.98
CA LYS A 869 20.61 29.82 -20.89
C LYS A 869 20.14 28.40 -20.57
N GLY A 870 19.89 27.60 -21.60
CA GLY A 870 19.36 26.26 -21.44
C GLY A 870 18.49 25.82 -22.63
N THR A 871 17.59 24.87 -22.42
CA THR A 871 16.73 24.27 -23.46
C THR A 871 15.25 24.27 -23.05
N GLY A 872 14.34 24.20 -24.03
CA GLY A 872 12.90 24.05 -23.75
C GLY A 872 12.16 25.34 -23.36
N MET A 873 12.75 26.51 -23.61
CA MET A 873 12.12 27.81 -23.29
C MET A 873 10.97 28.22 -24.24
N ASP A 874 10.71 27.44 -25.29
CA ASP A 874 9.63 27.68 -26.26
C ASP A 874 8.29 27.16 -25.71
N GLY A 875 7.49 28.01 -25.08
CA GLY A 875 6.21 27.60 -24.49
C GLY A 875 5.94 28.17 -23.10
N LEU A 876 6.96 28.76 -22.47
CA LEU A 876 6.83 29.40 -21.16
C LEU A 876 5.68 30.42 -21.15
N HIS A 877 4.64 30.18 -20.36
CA HIS A 877 3.49 31.05 -20.21
C HIS A 877 3.05 31.15 -18.75
N MET A 878 2.38 32.26 -18.43
CA MET A 878 1.66 32.40 -17.17
C MET A 878 0.28 31.77 -17.33
N ALA A 879 -0.13 30.90 -16.41
CA ALA A 879 -1.52 30.47 -16.33
C ALA A 879 -2.38 31.59 -15.74
N ASP A 880 -3.59 31.78 -16.26
CA ASP A 880 -4.54 32.85 -15.84
C ASP A 880 -4.97 32.75 -14.36
N THR A 881 -4.56 31.71 -13.64
CA THR A 881 -4.90 31.44 -12.24
C THR A 881 -3.75 31.59 -11.24
N ASP A 882 -2.52 31.83 -11.69
CA ASP A 882 -1.35 31.76 -10.81
C ASP A 882 -0.70 33.12 -10.57
N ALA A 883 -0.46 33.42 -9.29
CA ALA A 883 0.22 34.62 -8.87
C ALA A 883 1.73 34.52 -9.15
N GLY A 884 2.16 34.88 -10.36
CA GLY A 884 3.58 35.18 -10.66
C GLY A 884 4.50 33.99 -10.95
N LEU A 885 3.97 32.80 -11.22
CA LEU A 885 4.76 31.61 -11.56
C LEU A 885 4.72 31.37 -13.08
N LEU A 886 5.88 31.26 -13.73
CA LEU A 886 6.00 30.97 -15.17
C LEU A 886 6.26 29.46 -15.38
N TRP A 887 5.41 28.80 -16.18
CA TRP A 887 5.48 27.35 -16.48
C TRP A 887 5.78 27.10 -17.94
N ALA A 888 6.52 26.03 -18.25
CA ALA A 888 6.93 25.67 -19.61
C ALA A 888 5.86 24.96 -20.44
#